data_AF-A0A2N5ZLG9-F1
#
_entry.id   AF-A0A2N5ZLG9-F1
#
_cell.length_a   1.000
_cell.length_b   1.000
_cell.length_c   1.000
_cell.angle_alpha   90.00
_cell.angle_beta   90.00
_cell.angle_gamma   90.00
#
_symmetry.space_group_name_H-M   'P 1'
#
loop_
_entity.id
_entity.type
_entity.pdbx_description
1 polymer ?
#
loop_
_entity_poly.entity_id
_entity_poly.type
_entity_poly.pdbx_seq_one_letter_code
_entity_poly.pdbx_strand_id
1 'polypeptide(L)'
;MKKIYILIIFFCIALGNFAQPPEKMNYQAVIRNSNNELITNQEVTIKISIRQNAADGIIVYNETQSVTTNSNGLVTLEIGNEAGFSNINWGNGDYYIQIEADPTGGTNYTITGVSQLLSVPYALHSKTTSQSVSETDPVFSSSDAASITSTNISNWDDAFSWGNHAEMGYLTSTSAETDPVFTGSDAYGITSTDLSNWNNAYGWGNHATAGYLTAFTETDPEFITSPANNISNTNITNWNTAYSWGNHATQGYLTSFSETDPYSVHLTGTQTVSGEKTFTSTRTYFTQVELNAHNSANRYAYIDFHGDDTNLDYSLRLIRNNTGVNADSRLTHKGTGTIYIAAEDEGKVGFQTNGNTRMFIDSNGEIGVGTTAPGAKLEVNSAGYSGDILFQVKDNAGTPVFTVFNDYVEVSVPNADDKASKHGAFIISGRDTKDGKEPINITRITKENYLIGHNVATGITGTKNTIFGYEAGRDLTSGSNNVLIGFETGDITNAFYSVFIGNRAGKTNTGSSNIFIGNDAGSNSGTANKNVMMGDLCGSGSTGSEVLFSGYYAGTNSSGNYCTYLGAYSGRYIYGAGNTYLGYKSGYNSGSPAKSATYNVFLGYQTGLNSYGTGNVFIGSNVAQSRGVNNQLWIDNSNTSDPLIFGDFSANEVEINGKLGINKNPVYPLDISGGMRSDYYYNNGGNYYGAATSLGYISMPSTKEFKYMLNGGTPFIINASSDVGIGDATPSYRLEVYDAVGSSSSTGYISKYWNDANSYGARGLLIFAGPDVGSYSSTGYYISIDDGDGTFVGNIYSSNGVLQIAAKSPSKGKSIIKSSSINASEIINKLGVIDYKFDVKNETFQTGFVAEDAVKIFPQMVDFDAEAKEYTISYSALVPILTKAIQEQQKKIEEIDHLKKEIEELKQVINQLSK
;
A
#
# COMPACT_ATOMS: atom_id res chain seq x y z
N MET A 1 17.61 -10.91 -27.93
CA MET A 1 17.66 -12.14 -27.09
C MET A 1 18.31 -11.94 -25.72
N LYS A 2 19.47 -11.25 -25.56
CA LYS A 2 20.08 -11.00 -24.23
C LYS A 2 19.25 -10.16 -23.24
N LYS A 3 18.36 -9.28 -23.72
CA LYS A 3 17.49 -8.43 -22.87
C LYS A 3 16.26 -9.17 -22.29
N ILE A 4 15.82 -10.26 -22.92
CA ILE A 4 14.68 -11.07 -22.44
C ILE A 4 15.06 -11.87 -21.19
N TYR A 5 16.30 -12.35 -21.11
CA TYR A 5 16.79 -13.08 -19.93
C TYR A 5 16.92 -12.20 -18.70
N ILE A 6 17.31 -10.92 -18.86
CA ILE A 6 17.38 -9.97 -17.74
C ILE A 6 15.98 -9.60 -17.23
N LEU A 7 15.00 -9.48 -18.14
CA LEU A 7 13.60 -9.21 -17.77
C LEU A 7 12.97 -10.39 -17.02
N ILE A 8 13.25 -11.62 -17.44
CA ILE A 8 12.78 -12.84 -16.76
C ILE A 8 13.43 -12.97 -15.38
N ILE A 9 14.72 -12.67 -15.24
CA ILE A 9 15.41 -12.68 -13.94
C ILE A 9 14.83 -11.61 -12.99
N PHE A 10 14.53 -10.41 -13.48
CA PHE A 10 13.89 -9.37 -12.65
C PHE A 10 12.44 -9.72 -12.26
N PHE A 11 11.69 -10.36 -13.15
CA PHE A 11 10.33 -10.82 -12.87
C PHE A 11 10.30 -11.97 -11.86
N CYS A 12 11.32 -12.86 -11.88
CA CYS A 12 11.48 -13.92 -10.89
C CYS A 12 11.92 -13.41 -9.51
N ILE A 13 12.63 -12.28 -9.42
CA ILE A 13 13.03 -11.67 -8.13
C ILE A 13 11.86 -10.89 -7.48
N ALA A 14 10.93 -10.35 -8.29
CA ALA A 14 9.76 -9.62 -7.80
C ALA A 14 8.66 -10.53 -7.21
N LEU A 15 8.62 -11.81 -7.59
CA LEU A 15 7.63 -12.79 -7.09
C LEU A 15 8.02 -13.44 -5.75
N GLY A 16 9.15 -13.03 -5.14
CA GLY A 16 9.69 -13.64 -3.92
C GLY A 16 9.47 -12.88 -2.61
N ASN A 17 8.86 -11.68 -2.63
CA ASN A 17 8.74 -10.85 -1.41
C ASN A 17 7.28 -10.65 -1.00
N PHE A 18 6.70 -11.65 -0.35
CA PHE A 18 5.61 -11.40 0.60
C PHE A 18 6.24 -11.00 1.93
N ALA A 19 6.40 -9.70 2.17
CA ALA A 19 6.59 -9.20 3.52
C ALA A 19 5.25 -9.28 4.25
N GLN A 20 4.91 -10.46 4.77
CA GLN A 20 3.85 -10.56 5.77
C GLN A 20 4.38 -9.92 7.06
N PRO A 21 3.64 -8.99 7.70
CA PRO A 21 4.01 -8.55 9.04
C PRO A 21 4.12 -9.80 9.92
N PRO A 22 5.17 -9.92 10.75
CA PRO A 22 5.30 -11.07 11.62
C PRO A 22 4.05 -11.17 12.49
N GLU A 23 3.40 -12.33 12.50
CA GLU A 23 2.22 -12.62 13.32
C GLU A 23 2.67 -12.86 14.78
N LYS A 24 3.26 -11.83 15.38
CA LYS A 24 3.78 -11.84 16.75
C LYS A 24 3.36 -10.58 17.47
N MET A 25 3.33 -10.63 18.80
CA MET A 25 3.10 -9.45 19.65
C MET A 25 4.22 -9.29 20.67
N ASN A 26 4.69 -8.05 20.87
CA ASN A 26 5.69 -7.75 21.90
C ASN A 26 5.04 -7.72 23.28
N TYR A 27 5.71 -8.31 24.27
CA TYR A 27 5.29 -8.30 25.67
C TYR A 27 6.47 -8.01 26.60
N GLN A 28 6.22 -7.17 27.60
CA GLN A 28 7.19 -6.83 28.64
C GLN A 28 6.53 -6.93 30.01
N ALA A 29 7.25 -7.52 30.96
CA ALA A 29 6.79 -7.65 32.33
C ALA A 29 7.95 -7.54 33.32
N VAL A 30 7.67 -7.08 34.53
CA VAL A 30 8.63 -7.09 35.64
C VAL A 30 8.29 -8.26 36.55
N ILE A 31 9.25 -9.16 36.78
CA ILE A 31 9.05 -10.36 37.57
C ILE A 31 9.43 -10.10 39.03
N ARG A 32 8.51 -10.42 39.94
CA ARG A 32 8.68 -10.29 41.39
C ARG A 32 8.40 -11.61 42.08
N ASN A 33 9.16 -11.93 43.13
CA ASN A 33 8.90 -13.09 43.96
C ASN A 33 7.70 -12.85 44.90
N SER A 34 7.32 -13.87 45.68
CA SER A 34 6.22 -13.79 46.66
C SER A 34 6.42 -12.75 47.77
N ASN A 35 7.65 -12.30 48.00
CA ASN A 35 8.00 -11.22 48.94
C ASN A 35 8.00 -9.83 48.27
N ASN A 36 7.54 -9.73 47.01
CA ASN A 36 7.51 -8.50 46.19
C ASN A 36 8.91 -7.97 45.77
N GLU A 37 9.96 -8.76 45.96
CA GLU A 37 11.34 -8.43 45.55
C GLU A 37 11.54 -8.71 44.06
N LEU A 38 12.37 -7.91 43.39
CA LEU A 38 12.69 -8.09 41.96
C LEU A 38 13.54 -9.34 41.76
N ILE A 39 13.19 -10.14 40.76
CA ILE A 39 14.04 -11.24 40.28
C ILE A 39 14.90 -10.66 39.17
N THR A 40 16.21 -10.53 39.41
CA THR A 40 17.12 -9.80 38.52
C THR A 40 18.26 -10.68 38.01
N ASN A 41 18.63 -10.55 36.74
CA ASN A 41 19.76 -11.27 36.11
C ASN A 41 19.67 -12.80 36.25
N GLN A 42 18.46 -13.33 36.31
CA GLN A 42 18.17 -14.76 36.49
C GLN A 42 17.23 -15.25 35.40
N GLU A 43 17.44 -16.50 34.96
CA GLU A 43 16.55 -17.22 34.06
C GLU A 43 15.22 -17.53 34.75
N VAL A 44 14.12 -17.18 34.07
CA VAL A 44 12.75 -17.48 34.47
C VAL A 44 12.03 -18.12 33.30
N THR A 45 11.15 -19.07 33.59
CA THR A 45 10.33 -19.71 32.56
C THR A 45 8.91 -19.15 32.63
N ILE A 46 8.43 -18.65 31.50
CA ILE A 46 7.13 -17.99 31.39
C ILE A 46 6.26 -18.80 30.44
N LYS A 47 5.11 -19.23 30.95
CA LYS A 47 4.03 -19.80 30.16
C LYS A 47 3.00 -18.72 29.89
N ILE A 48 2.71 -18.52 28.60
CA ILE A 48 1.76 -17.55 28.09
C ILE A 48 0.53 -18.31 27.61
N SER A 49 -0.66 -17.82 27.93
CA SER A 49 -1.92 -18.37 27.42
C SER A 49 -2.87 -17.26 27.01
N ILE A 50 -3.53 -17.42 25.86
CA ILE A 50 -4.57 -16.51 25.37
C ILE A 50 -5.92 -17.17 25.62
N ARG A 51 -6.80 -16.47 26.34
CA ARG A 51 -8.16 -16.90 26.68
C ARG A 51 -9.20 -16.08 25.93
N GLN A 52 -10.31 -16.72 25.55
CA GLN A 52 -11.40 -16.09 24.82
C GLN A 52 -12.59 -15.76 25.72
N ASN A 53 -13.24 -14.63 25.47
CA ASN A 53 -14.46 -14.08 26.08
C ASN A 53 -14.39 -13.68 27.56
N ALA A 54 -13.58 -14.34 28.39
CA ALA A 54 -13.47 -14.03 29.82
C ALA A 54 -12.06 -14.35 30.37
N ALA A 55 -11.73 -13.80 31.54
CA ALA A 55 -10.45 -14.03 32.23
C ALA A 55 -10.23 -15.51 32.61
N ASP A 56 -11.30 -16.27 32.79
CA ASP A 56 -11.33 -17.72 33.05
C ASP A 56 -11.78 -18.54 31.83
N GLY A 57 -11.91 -17.89 30.66
CA GLY A 57 -12.41 -18.49 29.43
C GLY A 57 -11.49 -19.56 28.82
N ILE A 58 -11.93 -20.15 27.69
CA ILE A 58 -11.20 -21.22 27.00
C ILE A 58 -9.85 -20.71 26.51
N ILE A 59 -8.79 -21.48 26.73
CA ILE A 59 -7.45 -21.19 26.19
C ILE A 59 -7.45 -21.55 24.70
N VAL A 60 -7.26 -20.55 23.85
CA VAL A 60 -7.18 -20.70 22.38
C VAL A 60 -5.75 -20.77 21.86
N TYR A 61 -4.78 -20.34 22.68
CA TYR A 61 -3.35 -20.45 22.39
C TYR A 61 -2.55 -20.51 23.68
N ASN A 62 -1.47 -21.28 23.69
CA ASN A 62 -0.48 -21.23 24.75
C ASN A 62 0.93 -21.51 24.19
N GLU A 63 1.94 -20.94 24.81
CA GLU A 63 3.36 -21.19 24.52
C GLU A 63 4.19 -21.06 25.80
N THR A 64 5.39 -21.63 25.82
CA THR A 64 6.31 -21.51 26.96
C THR A 64 7.68 -21.03 26.51
N GLN A 65 8.22 -20.00 27.16
CA GLN A 65 9.52 -19.41 26.84
C GLN A 65 10.39 -19.26 28.10
N SER A 66 11.66 -19.63 28.00
CA SER A 66 12.68 -19.32 29.02
C SER A 66 13.41 -18.03 28.65
N VAL A 67 13.42 -17.06 29.56
CA VAL A 67 14.00 -15.72 29.36
C VAL A 67 14.79 -15.29 30.59
N THR A 68 15.86 -14.50 30.42
CA THR A 68 16.62 -13.93 31.54
C THR A 68 16.12 -12.54 31.88
N THR A 69 15.78 -12.30 33.14
CA THR A 69 15.44 -10.97 33.68
C THR A 69 16.66 -10.04 33.64
N ASN A 70 16.48 -8.74 33.39
CA ASN A 70 17.59 -7.77 33.50
C ASN A 70 17.79 -7.27 34.94
N SER A 71 18.69 -6.29 35.15
CA SER A 71 18.97 -5.70 36.46
C SER A 71 17.77 -5.01 37.13
N ASN A 72 16.71 -4.71 36.37
CA ASN A 72 15.46 -4.12 36.85
C ASN A 72 14.34 -5.17 37.00
N GLY A 73 14.66 -6.46 36.81
CA GLY A 73 13.71 -7.57 36.82
C GLY A 73 12.77 -7.61 35.61
N LEU A 74 13.08 -6.85 34.56
CA LEU A 74 12.28 -6.78 33.34
C LEU A 74 12.62 -7.96 32.42
N VAL A 75 11.59 -8.59 31.88
CA VAL A 75 11.64 -9.51 30.75
C VAL A 75 11.05 -8.84 29.51
N THR A 76 11.61 -9.14 28.34
CA THR A 76 11.07 -8.75 27.04
C THR A 76 10.97 -10.01 26.19
N LEU A 77 9.79 -10.28 25.65
CA LEU A 77 9.51 -11.48 24.87
C LEU A 77 8.56 -11.18 23.72
N GLU A 78 8.66 -11.98 22.65
CA GLU A 78 7.75 -11.97 21.51
C GLU A 78 6.79 -13.15 21.65
N ILE A 79 5.49 -12.88 21.78
CA ILE A 79 4.45 -13.90 21.84
C ILE A 79 4.06 -14.30 20.41
N GLY A 80 3.91 -15.60 20.15
CA GLY A 80 3.62 -16.15 18.83
C GLY A 80 4.80 -16.90 18.21
N ASN A 81 5.76 -17.40 19.00
CA ASN A 81 6.87 -18.20 18.49
C ASN A 81 6.48 -19.67 18.26
N GLU A 82 5.46 -20.17 18.95
CA GLU A 82 4.91 -21.51 18.73
C GLU A 82 3.77 -21.53 17.71
N ALA A 83 3.62 -22.65 17.00
CA ALA A 83 2.60 -22.84 15.97
C ALA A 83 1.16 -22.67 16.52
N GLY A 84 0.29 -22.04 15.73
CA GLY A 84 -1.14 -21.87 16.07
C GLY A 84 -1.54 -20.46 16.48
N PHE A 85 -0.61 -19.54 16.72
CA PHE A 85 -0.93 -18.12 17.01
C PHE A 85 -1.70 -17.45 15.84
N SER A 86 -1.33 -17.81 14.61
CA SER A 86 -1.97 -17.41 13.35
C SER A 86 -3.46 -17.81 13.24
N ASN A 87 -3.86 -18.84 13.98
CA ASN A 87 -5.20 -19.42 13.90
C ASN A 87 -6.19 -18.76 14.87
N ILE A 88 -5.73 -17.85 15.73
CA ILE A 88 -6.60 -17.13 16.66
C ILE A 88 -7.49 -16.17 15.88
N ASN A 89 -8.81 -16.36 15.97
CA ASN A 89 -9.78 -15.46 15.35
C ASN A 89 -9.98 -14.21 16.22
N TRP A 90 -9.06 -13.25 16.18
CA TRP A 90 -9.07 -12.02 16.97
C TRP A 90 -10.35 -11.15 16.83
N GLY A 91 -11.22 -11.43 15.86
CA GLY A 91 -12.51 -10.75 15.70
C GLY A 91 -13.69 -11.37 16.47
N ASN A 92 -13.50 -12.54 17.09
CA ASN A 92 -14.57 -13.32 17.72
C ASN A 92 -14.64 -13.11 19.25
N GLY A 93 -14.85 -11.87 19.69
CA GLY A 93 -15.01 -11.50 21.10
C GLY A 93 -13.75 -10.94 21.76
N ASP A 94 -13.82 -10.77 23.09
CA ASP A 94 -12.71 -10.24 23.88
C ASP A 94 -11.64 -11.30 24.14
N TYR A 95 -10.38 -10.89 24.21
CA TYR A 95 -9.26 -11.78 24.50
C TYR A 95 -8.49 -11.35 25.74
N TYR A 96 -7.99 -12.32 26.50
CA TYR A 96 -7.24 -12.12 27.73
C TYR A 96 -5.89 -12.84 27.64
N ILE A 97 -4.84 -12.20 28.12
CA ILE A 97 -3.52 -12.80 28.28
C ILE A 97 -3.33 -13.25 29.73
N GLN A 98 -3.03 -14.53 29.90
CA GLN A 98 -2.59 -15.12 31.15
C GLN A 98 -1.08 -15.35 31.08
N ILE A 99 -0.37 -14.86 32.09
CA ILE A 99 1.06 -15.08 32.29
C ILE A 99 1.24 -15.91 33.55
N GLU A 100 1.98 -17.00 33.43
CA GLU A 100 2.39 -17.89 34.51
C GLU A 100 3.93 -17.93 34.50
N ALA A 101 4.60 -17.57 35.59
CA ALA A 101 6.06 -17.54 35.66
C ALA A 101 6.62 -18.43 36.78
N ASP A 102 7.62 -19.24 36.43
CA ASP A 102 8.48 -19.94 37.39
C ASP A 102 9.74 -19.09 37.63
N PRO A 103 9.90 -18.52 38.83
CA PRO A 103 11.04 -17.67 39.19
C PRO A 103 12.39 -18.40 39.20
N THR A 104 12.39 -19.74 39.16
CA THR A 104 13.58 -20.60 39.18
C THR A 104 13.94 -21.20 37.82
N GLY A 105 13.17 -20.89 36.77
CA GLY A 105 13.40 -21.44 35.42
C GLY A 105 12.93 -22.89 35.25
N GLY A 106 12.06 -23.38 36.14
CA GLY A 106 11.45 -24.70 36.08
C GLY A 106 10.03 -24.70 35.50
N THR A 107 9.23 -25.69 35.91
CA THR A 107 7.83 -25.86 35.51
C THR A 107 6.83 -25.58 36.64
N ASN A 108 7.30 -25.06 37.78
CA ASN A 108 6.48 -24.72 38.94
C ASN A 108 6.09 -23.24 38.88
N TYR A 109 5.05 -22.93 38.12
CA TYR A 109 4.57 -21.56 37.94
C TYR A 109 3.88 -21.03 39.20
N THR A 110 4.60 -20.24 40.01
CA THR A 110 4.09 -19.67 41.26
C THR A 110 3.52 -18.27 41.11
N ILE A 111 3.87 -17.56 40.03
CA ILE A 111 3.41 -16.20 39.75
C ILE A 111 2.38 -16.29 38.63
N THR A 112 1.16 -15.79 38.85
CA THR A 112 0.08 -15.79 37.84
C THR A 112 -0.58 -14.42 37.74
N GLY A 113 -0.89 -13.99 36.53
CA GLY A 113 -1.62 -12.76 36.25
C GLY A 113 -2.44 -12.89 34.98
N VAL A 114 -3.68 -12.37 35.01
CA VAL A 114 -4.57 -12.33 33.83
C VAL A 114 -4.94 -10.88 33.55
N SER A 115 -4.80 -10.44 32.30
CA SER A 115 -5.18 -9.10 31.85
C SER A 115 -5.93 -9.19 30.52
N GLN A 116 -6.89 -8.29 30.28
CA GLN A 116 -7.51 -8.17 28.96
C GLN A 116 -6.52 -7.60 27.94
N LEU A 117 -6.54 -8.10 26.71
CA LEU A 117 -5.84 -7.51 25.57
C LEU A 117 -6.71 -6.41 24.96
N LEU A 118 -6.25 -5.17 25.10
CA LEU A 118 -6.92 -4.00 24.51
C LEU A 118 -6.32 -3.70 23.13
N SER A 119 -7.15 -3.19 22.22
CA SER A 119 -6.71 -2.79 20.88
C SER A 119 -5.69 -1.64 20.94
N VAL A 120 -4.57 -1.77 20.22
CA VAL A 120 -3.61 -0.69 20.01
C VAL A 120 -4.11 0.31 18.95
N PRO A 121 -3.62 1.56 18.92
CA PRO A 121 -4.09 2.58 17.96
C PRO A 121 -4.07 2.15 16.48
N TYR A 122 -3.10 1.32 16.07
CA TYR A 122 -3.01 0.79 14.70
C TYR A 122 -4.11 -0.25 14.40
N ALA A 123 -4.51 -1.06 15.39
CA ALA A 123 -5.64 -1.99 15.31
C ALA A 123 -6.99 -1.27 15.40
N LEU A 124 -7.07 -0.14 16.11
CA LEU A 124 -8.24 0.75 16.06
C LEU A 124 -8.37 1.45 14.70
N HIS A 125 -7.25 1.72 14.01
CA HIS A 125 -7.26 2.24 12.65
C HIS A 125 -7.64 1.15 11.62
N SER A 126 -7.27 -0.11 11.82
CA SER A 126 -7.77 -1.21 10.98
C SER A 126 -9.28 -1.45 11.13
N LYS A 127 -9.90 -1.04 12.25
CA LYS A 127 -11.36 -0.99 12.41
C LYS A 127 -12.04 0.03 11.48
N THR A 128 -11.31 1.03 10.97
CA THR A 128 -11.81 1.94 9.92
C THR A 128 -11.60 1.42 8.49
N THR A 129 -10.84 0.33 8.31
CA THR A 129 -10.62 -0.32 7.00
C THR A 129 -11.25 -1.72 6.90
N SER A 130 -11.72 -2.25 8.02
CA SER A 130 -12.54 -3.45 8.13
C SER A 130 -13.95 -3.06 8.57
N GLN A 131 -14.60 -2.20 7.78
CA GLN A 131 -16.04 -2.23 7.74
C GLN A 131 -16.43 -3.48 6.94
N SER A 132 -16.31 -4.64 7.59
CA SER A 132 -17.30 -5.68 7.38
C SER A 132 -18.62 -4.98 7.69
N VAL A 133 -19.36 -4.64 6.64
CA VAL A 133 -20.80 -4.50 6.74
C VAL A 133 -21.29 -5.77 7.42
N SER A 134 -21.47 -5.74 8.74
CA SER A 134 -22.58 -6.49 9.29
C SER A 134 -23.79 -5.75 8.75
N GLU A 135 -24.34 -6.26 7.66
CA GLU A 135 -25.80 -6.25 7.57
C GLU A 135 -26.29 -6.95 8.84
N THR A 136 -26.61 -6.17 9.86
CA THR A 136 -27.93 -6.36 10.44
C THR A 136 -28.86 -6.15 9.27
N ASP A 137 -29.32 -7.27 8.70
CA ASP A 137 -30.34 -7.34 7.68
C ASP A 137 -31.29 -6.16 7.87
N PRO A 138 -31.41 -5.24 6.88
CA PRO A 138 -32.44 -4.23 6.96
C PRO A 138 -33.76 -5.00 7.06
N VAL A 139 -34.36 -4.98 8.25
CA VAL A 139 -35.72 -5.44 8.50
C VAL A 139 -36.53 -4.99 7.30
N PHE A 140 -36.91 -5.96 6.46
CA PHE A 140 -37.63 -5.71 5.23
C PHE A 140 -39.01 -5.17 5.60
N SER A 141 -39.14 -3.85 5.81
CA SER A 141 -40.43 -3.16 5.85
C SER A 141 -41.12 -3.14 4.48
N SER A 142 -40.58 -3.89 3.51
CA SER A 142 -41.09 -4.07 2.15
C SER A 142 -41.18 -5.55 1.72
N SER A 143 -41.06 -6.52 2.65
CA SER A 143 -41.38 -7.93 2.37
C SER A 143 -42.89 -8.15 2.57
N ASP A 144 -43.50 -8.96 1.70
CA ASP A 144 -44.89 -9.40 1.84
C ASP A 144 -45.15 -10.11 3.20
N ALA A 145 -44.10 -10.61 3.85
CA ALA A 145 -44.16 -11.24 5.17
C ALA A 145 -44.06 -10.27 6.36
N ALA A 146 -43.75 -8.98 6.14
CA ALA A 146 -43.63 -7.98 7.22
C ALA A 146 -44.97 -7.64 7.88
N SER A 147 -46.08 -8.04 7.25
CA SER A 147 -47.45 -7.90 7.74
C SER A 147 -47.95 -9.12 8.54
N ILE A 148 -47.15 -10.18 8.65
CA ILE A 148 -47.52 -11.40 9.37
C ILE A 148 -47.36 -11.16 10.87
N THR A 149 -48.45 -10.73 11.49
CA THR A 149 -48.56 -10.60 12.94
C THR A 149 -48.77 -11.96 13.60
N SER A 150 -48.61 -12.07 14.92
CA SER A 150 -49.02 -13.26 15.67
C SER A 150 -50.51 -13.62 15.47
N THR A 151 -51.34 -12.66 15.07
CA THR A 151 -52.72 -12.88 14.61
C THR A 151 -52.79 -13.60 13.25
N ASN A 152 -51.84 -13.37 12.35
CA ASN A 152 -51.75 -14.09 11.06
C ASN A 152 -51.27 -15.53 11.24
N ILE A 153 -50.44 -15.79 12.26
CA ILE A 153 -50.01 -17.15 12.65
C ILE A 153 -51.20 -17.91 13.25
N SER A 154 -51.97 -17.28 14.15
CA SER A 154 -53.21 -17.88 14.68
C SER A 154 -54.26 -18.14 13.59
N ASN A 155 -54.33 -17.29 12.56
CA ASN A 155 -55.23 -17.51 11.41
C ASN A 155 -54.74 -18.62 10.47
N TRP A 156 -53.44 -18.92 10.43
CA TRP A 156 -52.89 -20.08 9.72
C TRP A 156 -53.20 -21.38 10.49
N ASP A 157 -53.15 -21.33 11.82
CA ASP A 157 -53.58 -22.43 12.68
C ASP A 157 -55.10 -22.72 12.62
N ASP A 158 -55.93 -21.70 12.31
CA ASP A 158 -57.41 -21.79 12.29
C ASP A 158 -58.08 -21.73 10.88
N ALA A 159 -57.33 -21.66 9.77
CA ALA A 159 -57.93 -21.48 8.43
C ALA A 159 -58.60 -22.75 7.87
N PHE A 160 -59.94 -22.72 7.85
CA PHE A 160 -60.86 -23.54 7.02
C PHE A 160 -60.72 -25.08 7.08
N SER A 161 -61.28 -25.64 8.16
CA SER A 161 -61.88 -26.99 8.24
C SER A 161 -60.98 -28.22 8.03
N TRP A 162 -59.65 -28.10 8.08
CA TRP A 162 -58.72 -29.25 7.94
C TRP A 162 -57.81 -29.51 9.16
N GLY A 163 -57.95 -28.77 10.26
CA GLY A 163 -57.33 -29.07 11.56
C GLY A 163 -55.86 -28.66 11.74
N ASN A 164 -55.36 -28.76 12.97
CA ASN A 164 -54.03 -28.31 13.42
C ASN A 164 -52.89 -29.15 12.81
N HIS A 165 -52.01 -28.52 12.03
CA HIS A 165 -50.89 -29.18 11.33
C HIS A 165 -49.64 -29.44 12.19
N ALA A 166 -49.63 -29.04 13.48
CA ALA A 166 -48.57 -29.41 14.41
C ALA A 166 -48.63 -30.88 14.87
N GLU A 167 -49.72 -31.61 14.56
CA GLU A 167 -49.94 -32.99 15.00
C GLU A 167 -49.81 -34.06 13.89
N MET A 168 -49.56 -33.69 12.63
CA MET A 168 -49.52 -34.66 11.51
C MET A 168 -48.09 -35.11 11.20
N GLY A 169 -47.64 -36.08 12.02
CA GLY A 169 -46.35 -36.74 11.90
C GLY A 169 -46.13 -37.46 10.57
N TYR A 170 -44.93 -37.29 10.02
CA TYR A 170 -44.41 -38.10 8.91
C TYR A 170 -44.42 -39.59 9.27
N LEU A 171 -44.90 -40.37 8.30
CA LEU A 171 -44.93 -41.83 8.18
C LEU A 171 -43.90 -42.57 9.06
N THR A 172 -44.36 -43.27 10.10
CA THR A 172 -43.64 -44.42 10.65
C THR A 172 -44.56 -45.64 10.71
N SER A 173 -44.18 -46.66 9.94
CA SER A 173 -44.61 -48.07 9.99
C SER A 173 -46.02 -48.46 9.48
N THR A 174 -46.00 -49.01 8.27
CA THR A 174 -46.57 -50.31 7.87
C THR A 174 -47.90 -50.76 8.51
N SER A 175 -49.01 -50.56 7.79
CA SER A 175 -50.04 -51.58 7.52
C SER A 175 -51.16 -50.98 6.66
N ALA A 176 -51.51 -51.69 5.59
CA ALA A 176 -52.71 -51.53 4.76
C ALA A 176 -52.80 -50.27 3.88
N GLU A 177 -52.48 -50.46 2.59
CA GLU A 177 -52.99 -49.61 1.53
C GLU A 177 -54.49 -49.83 1.31
N THR A 178 -55.21 -48.72 1.10
CA THR A 178 -56.46 -48.71 0.32
C THR A 178 -56.52 -47.45 -0.54
N ASP A 179 -56.67 -47.69 -1.84
CA ASP A 179 -56.77 -46.76 -2.98
C ASP A 179 -57.78 -45.58 -2.77
N PRO A 180 -57.62 -44.42 -3.45
CA PRO A 180 -58.51 -43.27 -3.33
C PRO A 180 -59.91 -43.51 -3.90
N VAL A 181 -60.90 -43.13 -3.12
CA VAL A 181 -62.33 -43.13 -3.45
C VAL A 181 -62.64 -42.06 -4.50
N PHE A 182 -63.17 -42.48 -5.66
CA PHE A 182 -63.70 -41.60 -6.70
C PHE A 182 -65.04 -40.97 -6.26
N THR A 183 -65.06 -39.67 -5.96
CA THR A 183 -66.27 -38.87 -5.62
C THR A 183 -67.13 -38.51 -6.85
N GLY A 184 -67.15 -39.34 -7.89
CA GLY A 184 -67.76 -39.04 -9.18
C GLY A 184 -68.70 -40.12 -9.71
N SER A 185 -69.31 -40.91 -8.82
CA SER A 185 -70.33 -41.91 -9.18
C SER A 185 -71.72 -41.47 -8.69
N ASP A 186 -72.75 -41.74 -9.50
CA ASP A 186 -74.17 -41.48 -9.20
C ASP A 186 -74.70 -42.19 -7.93
N ALA A 187 -73.87 -43.01 -7.26
CA ALA A 187 -74.19 -43.66 -5.98
C ALA A 187 -73.63 -42.92 -4.74
N TYR A 188 -72.89 -41.80 -4.91
CA TYR A 188 -72.27 -41.07 -3.79
C TYR A 188 -73.28 -40.46 -2.79
N GLY A 189 -74.54 -40.31 -3.19
CA GLY A 189 -75.61 -39.77 -2.35
C GLY A 189 -76.44 -40.79 -1.58
N ILE A 190 -76.16 -42.10 -1.67
CA ILE A 190 -76.97 -43.12 -1.00
C ILE A 190 -76.58 -43.19 0.48
N THR A 191 -77.40 -42.59 1.35
CA THR A 191 -77.21 -42.67 2.80
C THR A 191 -77.74 -44.00 3.36
N SER A 192 -77.34 -44.37 4.58
CA SER A 192 -77.96 -45.48 5.32
C SER A 192 -79.46 -45.26 5.57
N THR A 193 -79.92 -44.01 5.53
CA THR A 193 -81.34 -43.62 5.52
C THR A 193 -82.00 -43.97 4.18
N ASP A 194 -81.31 -43.81 3.05
CA ASP A 194 -81.81 -44.21 1.72
C ASP A 194 -81.86 -45.73 1.56
N LEU A 195 -80.92 -46.45 2.18
CA LEU A 195 -80.95 -47.91 2.27
C LEU A 195 -82.09 -48.39 3.19
N SER A 196 -82.39 -47.67 4.26
CA SER A 196 -83.53 -47.95 5.15
C SER A 196 -84.87 -47.59 4.52
N ASN A 197 -84.93 -46.54 3.71
CA ASN A 197 -86.13 -46.11 2.98
C ASN A 197 -86.42 -47.04 1.79
N TRP A 198 -85.38 -47.56 1.13
CA TRP A 198 -85.53 -48.62 0.13
C TRP A 198 -86.09 -49.92 0.73
N ASN A 199 -85.64 -50.29 1.94
CA ASN A 199 -86.17 -51.43 2.69
C ASN A 199 -87.58 -51.22 3.30
N ASN A 200 -88.10 -49.98 3.34
CA ASN A 200 -89.44 -49.67 3.86
C ASN A 200 -90.46 -49.23 2.78
N ALA A 201 -90.03 -48.98 1.53
CA ALA A 201 -90.88 -48.34 0.52
C ALA A 201 -91.58 -49.27 -0.46
N TYR A 202 -91.37 -50.59 -0.45
CA TYR A 202 -92.27 -51.56 -1.10
C TYR A 202 -92.18 -52.89 -0.35
N GLY A 203 -93.25 -53.29 0.34
CA GLY A 203 -93.30 -54.45 1.25
C GLY A 203 -93.05 -55.81 0.59
N TRP A 204 -91.80 -56.07 0.21
CA TRP A 204 -91.33 -57.30 -0.42
C TRP A 204 -90.17 -57.80 0.43
N GLY A 205 -90.51 -58.60 1.44
CA GLY A 205 -89.58 -59.14 2.42
C GLY A 205 -88.56 -60.16 1.87
N ASN A 206 -87.96 -60.87 2.81
CA ASN A 206 -86.87 -61.85 2.62
C ASN A 206 -87.16 -62.92 1.55
N HIS A 207 -86.38 -62.92 0.46
CA HIS A 207 -86.44 -63.92 -0.62
C HIS A 207 -85.47 -65.11 -0.43
N ALA A 208 -85.23 -65.54 0.80
CA ALA A 208 -84.53 -66.81 1.04
C ALA A 208 -85.44 -68.06 0.88
N THR A 209 -86.78 -67.93 0.79
CA THR A 209 -87.68 -69.08 0.61
C THR A 209 -89.11 -68.67 0.20
N ALA A 210 -89.46 -68.77 -1.10
CA ALA A 210 -90.82 -68.90 -1.70
C ALA A 210 -90.68 -68.59 -3.22
N GLY A 211 -91.18 -69.37 -4.17
CA GLY A 211 -92.57 -69.78 -4.34
C GLY A 211 -93.16 -69.00 -5.53
N TYR A 212 -93.48 -69.70 -6.62
CA TYR A 212 -93.83 -69.22 -7.96
C TYR A 212 -94.85 -68.07 -8.08
N LEU A 213 -94.65 -67.28 -9.14
CA LEU A 213 -95.63 -66.80 -10.13
C LEU A 213 -97.13 -66.94 -9.76
N THR A 214 -97.77 -65.82 -9.44
CA THR A 214 -99.24 -65.71 -9.41
C THR A 214 -99.69 -64.41 -10.09
N ALA A 215 -99.91 -64.51 -11.40
CA ALA A 215 -100.66 -63.61 -12.28
C ALA A 215 -100.07 -62.22 -12.63
N PHE A 216 -99.83 -61.99 -13.93
CA PHE A 216 -100.44 -60.90 -14.71
C PHE A 216 -100.25 -61.16 -16.22
N THR A 217 -101.23 -60.72 -17.00
CA THR A 217 -101.46 -60.99 -18.42
C THR A 217 -100.92 -59.85 -19.27
N GLU A 218 -100.30 -60.15 -20.42
CA GLU A 218 -100.06 -59.16 -21.47
C GLU A 218 -100.62 -59.69 -22.81
N THR A 219 -101.36 -58.84 -23.49
CA THR A 219 -102.11 -59.08 -24.74
C THR A 219 -101.61 -58.14 -25.82
N ASP A 220 -101.13 -58.70 -26.92
CA ASP A 220 -101.34 -58.24 -28.31
C ASP A 220 -100.80 -59.31 -29.29
N PRO A 221 -101.35 -59.50 -30.51
CA PRO A 221 -102.77 -59.45 -30.88
C PRO A 221 -103.21 -60.68 -31.70
N GLU A 222 -104.24 -61.41 -31.22
CA GLU A 222 -105.05 -62.27 -32.09
C GLU A 222 -106.15 -61.46 -32.78
N PHE A 223 -106.23 -61.60 -34.10
CA PHE A 223 -107.36 -61.16 -34.90
C PHE A 223 -108.64 -61.94 -34.52
N ILE A 224 -109.55 -61.32 -33.78
CA ILE A 224 -110.92 -61.83 -33.59
C ILE A 224 -111.96 -60.71 -33.66
N THR A 225 -112.17 -60.20 -34.88
CA THR A 225 -113.51 -59.78 -35.33
C THR A 225 -113.66 -60.07 -36.83
N SER A 226 -113.77 -61.36 -37.15
CA SER A 226 -114.43 -61.90 -38.35
C SER A 226 -115.17 -63.19 -37.91
N PRO A 227 -116.37 -63.49 -38.43
CA PRO A 227 -117.57 -63.80 -37.64
C PRO A 227 -117.75 -65.26 -37.14
N ALA A 228 -116.82 -65.80 -36.34
CA ALA A 228 -116.94 -67.16 -35.77
C ALA A 228 -117.08 -67.22 -34.23
N ASN A 229 -117.86 -66.32 -33.62
CA ASN A 229 -118.14 -66.31 -32.18
C ASN A 229 -119.28 -67.29 -31.81
N ASN A 230 -118.92 -68.52 -31.38
CA ASN A 230 -119.74 -69.57 -30.71
C ASN A 230 -119.70 -70.97 -31.38
N ILE A 231 -118.52 -71.52 -31.67
CA ILE A 231 -118.40 -72.89 -32.18
C ILE A 231 -117.76 -73.80 -31.13
N SER A 232 -118.60 -74.58 -30.42
CA SER A 232 -118.23 -75.54 -29.35
C SER A 232 -117.94 -76.96 -29.89
N ASN A 233 -117.48 -77.90 -29.05
CA ASN A 233 -117.15 -79.27 -29.47
C ASN A 233 -118.31 -80.06 -30.11
N THR A 234 -119.56 -79.65 -29.90
CA THR A 234 -120.71 -80.17 -30.65
C THR A 234 -120.71 -79.67 -32.12
N ASN A 235 -120.17 -78.48 -32.39
CA ASN A 235 -119.95 -77.97 -33.74
C ASN A 235 -118.67 -78.51 -34.41
N ILE A 236 -117.68 -78.95 -33.63
CA ILE A 236 -116.47 -79.65 -34.14
C ILE A 236 -116.80 -81.09 -34.57
N THR A 237 -117.80 -81.73 -33.96
CA THR A 237 -118.25 -83.07 -34.37
C THR A 237 -119.10 -83.01 -35.65
N ASN A 238 -119.84 -81.91 -35.90
CA ASN A 238 -120.51 -81.67 -37.18
C ASN A 238 -119.57 -81.14 -38.29
N TRP A 239 -118.43 -80.53 -37.95
CA TRP A 239 -117.42 -80.05 -38.92
C TRP A 239 -116.59 -81.17 -39.57
N ASN A 240 -116.56 -82.38 -39.00
CA ASN A 240 -115.88 -83.55 -39.59
C ASN A 240 -116.85 -84.60 -40.19
N THR A 241 -118.17 -84.36 -40.22
CA THR A 241 -119.16 -85.26 -40.86
C THR A 241 -120.26 -84.51 -41.65
N ALA A 242 -120.23 -83.17 -41.71
CA ALA A 242 -120.85 -82.39 -42.78
C ALA A 242 -119.75 -81.82 -43.69
N TYR A 243 -119.66 -82.40 -44.89
CA TYR A 243 -118.82 -82.04 -46.04
C TYR A 243 -117.37 -82.52 -46.04
N SER A 244 -117.24 -83.83 -46.25
CA SER A 244 -116.12 -84.51 -46.90
C SER A 244 -115.58 -83.71 -48.10
N TRP A 245 -114.38 -83.12 -47.98
CA TRP A 245 -113.36 -82.95 -49.04
C TRP A 245 -112.07 -82.33 -48.48
N GLY A 246 -111.30 -83.12 -47.74
CA GLY A 246 -109.88 -82.82 -47.59
C GLY A 246 -109.23 -82.73 -48.98
N ASN A 247 -108.53 -81.62 -49.26
CA ASN A 247 -107.82 -81.42 -50.52
C ASN A 247 -106.41 -80.86 -50.30
N HIS A 248 -105.41 -81.69 -50.65
CA HIS A 248 -104.00 -81.38 -50.86
C HIS A 248 -103.75 -80.99 -52.33
N ALA A 249 -104.26 -79.84 -52.76
CA ALA A 249 -103.91 -79.17 -54.00
C ALA A 249 -103.96 -77.68 -53.66
N THR A 250 -102.86 -76.95 -53.59
CA THR A 250 -102.18 -76.34 -54.74
C THR A 250 -101.12 -75.44 -54.09
N GLN A 251 -99.81 -75.57 -54.27
CA GLN A 251 -99.10 -75.42 -55.53
C GLN A 251 -97.61 -75.71 -55.26
N GLY A 252 -96.97 -76.44 -56.19
CA GLY A 252 -95.52 -76.48 -56.35
C GLY A 252 -94.94 -75.07 -56.56
N TYR A 253 -93.63 -74.85 -56.54
CA TYR A 253 -92.58 -75.68 -57.11
C TYR A 253 -91.23 -75.40 -56.43
N LEU A 254 -90.42 -76.44 -56.28
CA LEU A 254 -88.97 -76.30 -56.38
C LEU A 254 -88.64 -75.98 -57.85
N THR A 255 -87.87 -74.92 -58.12
CA THR A 255 -86.79 -74.90 -59.13
C THR A 255 -86.05 -73.57 -59.05
N SER A 256 -84.90 -73.57 -58.34
CA SER A 256 -83.90 -72.51 -58.25
C SER A 256 -84.33 -71.16 -57.69
N PHE A 257 -83.63 -70.70 -56.66
CA PHE A 257 -83.44 -69.27 -56.45
C PHE A 257 -81.95 -69.00 -56.16
N SER A 258 -81.32 -68.26 -57.05
CA SER A 258 -80.14 -67.47 -56.72
C SER A 258 -80.62 -66.34 -55.82
N GLU A 259 -80.55 -66.54 -54.50
CA GLU A 259 -80.81 -65.44 -53.57
C GLU A 259 -79.49 -64.71 -53.35
N THR A 260 -79.45 -63.47 -53.84
CA THR A 260 -78.32 -62.54 -53.81
C THR A 260 -78.14 -61.89 -52.45
N ASP A 261 -78.29 -62.62 -51.34
CA ASP A 261 -78.09 -62.08 -50.00
C ASP A 261 -76.94 -62.77 -49.24
N PRO A 262 -76.01 -62.01 -48.63
CA PRO A 262 -74.82 -62.56 -47.98
C PRO A 262 -75.15 -63.27 -46.65
N TYR A 263 -74.81 -64.56 -46.59
CA TYR A 263 -74.77 -65.36 -45.35
C TYR A 263 -73.60 -64.92 -44.47
N SER A 264 -73.88 -64.52 -43.23
CA SER A 264 -72.89 -64.53 -42.15
C SER A 264 -72.97 -65.89 -41.45
N VAL A 265 -71.84 -66.61 -41.38
CA VAL A 265 -71.72 -67.86 -40.59
C VAL A 265 -71.51 -67.48 -39.14
N HIS A 266 -72.50 -67.74 -38.27
CA HIS A 266 -72.35 -67.59 -36.81
C HIS A 266 -71.75 -68.88 -36.23
N LEU A 267 -70.51 -68.85 -35.75
CA LEU A 267 -69.86 -69.93 -34.99
C LEU A 267 -69.88 -69.58 -33.49
N THR A 268 -70.28 -70.52 -32.62
CA THR A 268 -70.24 -70.37 -31.14
C THR A 268 -69.32 -71.43 -30.50
N GLY A 269 -68.52 -71.05 -29.49
CA GLY A 269 -67.57 -71.92 -28.76
C GLY A 269 -66.07 -71.75 -29.14
N THR A 270 -65.15 -72.43 -28.44
CA THR A 270 -63.71 -72.46 -28.78
C THR A 270 -63.51 -73.23 -30.07
N GLN A 271 -63.17 -72.52 -31.14
CA GLN A 271 -62.91 -73.12 -32.44
C GLN A 271 -61.40 -73.24 -32.66
N THR A 272 -60.88 -74.46 -32.56
CA THR A 272 -59.49 -74.76 -32.92
C THR A 272 -59.45 -75.07 -34.40
N VAL A 273 -58.78 -74.21 -35.18
CA VAL A 273 -58.61 -74.41 -36.62
C VAL A 273 -57.14 -74.67 -36.88
N SER A 274 -56.81 -75.89 -37.30
CA SER A 274 -55.44 -76.31 -37.61
C SER A 274 -55.21 -76.37 -39.12
N GLY A 275 -54.07 -75.87 -39.59
CA GLY A 275 -53.69 -75.81 -41.00
C GLY A 275 -53.89 -74.42 -41.63
N GLU A 276 -53.47 -74.25 -42.89
CA GLU A 276 -53.62 -72.98 -43.61
C GLU A 276 -55.10 -72.71 -43.93
N LYS A 277 -55.58 -71.53 -43.52
CA LYS A 277 -56.94 -71.07 -43.82
C LYS A 277 -56.88 -69.75 -44.55
N THR A 278 -57.35 -69.75 -45.78
CA THR A 278 -57.51 -68.55 -46.60
C THR A 278 -58.95 -68.06 -46.48
N PHE A 279 -59.14 -66.85 -45.97
CA PHE A 279 -60.41 -66.15 -46.13
C PHE A 279 -60.42 -65.54 -47.53
N THR A 280 -61.35 -65.97 -48.40
CA THR A 280 -61.45 -65.49 -49.80
C THR A 280 -62.77 -64.76 -50.04
N SER A 281 -62.71 -63.53 -50.57
CA SER A 281 -63.89 -62.76 -51.00
C SER A 281 -64.09 -62.86 -52.51
N THR A 282 -65.34 -62.97 -52.97
CA THR A 282 -65.70 -62.93 -54.41
C THR A 282 -65.87 -61.50 -54.94
N ARG A 283 -65.79 -60.48 -54.08
CA ARG A 283 -65.76 -59.06 -54.47
C ARG A 283 -64.32 -58.58 -54.54
N THR A 284 -63.98 -57.91 -55.63
CA THR A 284 -62.62 -57.55 -56.06
C THR A 284 -61.85 -56.58 -55.16
N TYR A 285 -62.38 -56.12 -54.02
CA TYR A 285 -61.75 -55.02 -53.29
C TYR A 285 -61.41 -55.25 -51.81
N PHE A 286 -62.11 -56.04 -50.99
CA PHE A 286 -61.65 -56.30 -49.61
C PHE A 286 -62.15 -57.66 -49.03
N THR A 287 -61.22 -58.40 -48.42
CA THR A 287 -61.48 -59.58 -47.54
C THR A 287 -60.94 -59.20 -46.17
N GLN A 288 -61.75 -59.23 -45.11
CA GLN A 288 -61.32 -58.82 -43.76
C GLN A 288 -61.68 -59.87 -42.70
N VAL A 289 -60.84 -59.97 -41.67
CA VAL A 289 -61.11 -60.75 -40.45
C VAL A 289 -61.39 -59.75 -39.33
N GLU A 290 -62.62 -59.75 -38.82
CA GLU A 290 -63.04 -58.91 -37.70
C GLU A 290 -63.29 -59.77 -36.46
N LEU A 291 -62.78 -59.34 -35.32
CA LEU A 291 -62.95 -60.04 -34.05
C LEU A 291 -64.03 -59.36 -33.22
N ASN A 292 -64.99 -60.15 -32.73
CA ASN A 292 -66.16 -59.68 -31.97
C ASN A 292 -67.07 -58.68 -32.71
N ALA A 293 -67.10 -58.71 -34.04
CA ALA A 293 -67.95 -57.84 -34.87
C ALA A 293 -69.44 -57.86 -34.45
N HIS A 294 -70.09 -56.70 -34.52
CA HIS A 294 -71.53 -56.50 -34.29
C HIS A 294 -72.09 -56.87 -32.90
N ASN A 295 -71.24 -57.00 -31.89
CA ASN A 295 -71.71 -57.15 -30.51
C ASN A 295 -71.96 -55.78 -29.86
N SER A 296 -73.14 -55.61 -29.26
CA SER A 296 -73.60 -54.35 -28.64
C SER A 296 -73.14 -54.16 -27.17
N ALA A 297 -72.43 -55.12 -26.59
CA ALA A 297 -71.94 -55.09 -25.21
C ALA A 297 -70.42 -54.98 -25.15
N ASN A 298 -69.88 -54.30 -24.13
CA ASN A 298 -68.45 -54.12 -23.98
C ASN A 298 -67.76 -55.45 -23.63
N ARG A 299 -66.83 -55.92 -24.47
CA ARG A 299 -66.11 -57.18 -24.28
C ARG A 299 -64.63 -57.02 -24.63
N TYR A 300 -63.79 -57.88 -24.03
CA TYR A 300 -62.38 -57.94 -24.40
C TYR A 300 -62.27 -58.56 -25.78
N ALA A 301 -61.50 -57.91 -26.65
CA ALA A 301 -61.09 -58.47 -27.91
C ALA A 301 -59.57 -58.38 -27.95
N TYR A 302 -58.90 -59.52 -28.10
CA TYR A 302 -57.47 -59.54 -28.26
C TYR A 302 -57.06 -60.59 -29.27
N ILE A 303 -55.93 -60.34 -29.90
CA ILE A 303 -55.19 -61.34 -30.67
C ILE A 303 -53.95 -61.64 -29.88
N ASP A 304 -53.83 -62.88 -29.46
CA ASP A 304 -52.64 -63.37 -28.80
C ASP A 304 -51.82 -64.20 -29.75
N PHE A 305 -50.54 -63.85 -29.77
CA PHE A 305 -49.50 -64.66 -30.36
C PHE A 305 -48.75 -65.30 -29.21
N HIS A 306 -48.94 -66.61 -29.08
CA HIS A 306 -48.14 -67.46 -28.22
C HIS A 306 -46.99 -68.02 -29.06
N GLY A 307 -45.79 -67.54 -28.79
CA GLY A 307 -44.58 -68.01 -29.47
C GLY A 307 -43.78 -69.03 -28.67
N ASP A 308 -44.12 -69.19 -27.39
CA ASP A 308 -43.41 -70.04 -26.43
C ASP A 308 -44.34 -70.53 -25.31
N ASP A 309 -43.89 -71.55 -24.57
CA ASP A 309 -44.62 -72.11 -23.42
C ASP A 309 -44.29 -71.40 -22.09
N THR A 310 -43.36 -70.45 -22.09
CA THR A 310 -42.95 -69.71 -20.88
C THR A 310 -43.95 -68.64 -20.49
N ASN A 311 -44.57 -67.94 -21.45
CA ASN A 311 -45.65 -67.01 -21.20
C ASN A 311 -47.00 -67.66 -21.51
N LEU A 312 -47.57 -68.36 -20.51
CA LEU A 312 -48.80 -69.16 -20.65
C LEU A 312 -50.04 -68.37 -21.15
N ASP A 313 -50.04 -67.04 -21.03
CA ASP A 313 -51.17 -66.20 -21.45
C ASP A 313 -50.95 -65.50 -22.80
N TYR A 314 -49.74 -65.03 -23.13
CA TYR A 314 -49.37 -64.49 -24.46
C TYR A 314 -47.90 -64.05 -24.48
N SER A 315 -47.24 -64.13 -25.64
CA SER A 315 -45.92 -63.50 -25.88
C SER A 315 -46.08 -62.10 -26.49
N LEU A 316 -46.98 -61.92 -27.46
CA LEU A 316 -47.37 -60.63 -28.02
C LEU A 316 -48.90 -60.55 -28.12
N ARG A 317 -49.49 -59.47 -27.62
CA ARG A 317 -50.94 -59.28 -27.59
C ARG A 317 -51.32 -57.94 -28.21
N LEU A 318 -52.26 -57.97 -29.16
CA LEU A 318 -52.98 -56.79 -29.62
C LEU A 318 -54.35 -56.82 -28.96
N ILE A 319 -54.58 -55.95 -27.99
CA ILE A 319 -55.79 -55.95 -27.20
C ILE A 319 -56.58 -54.68 -27.42
N ARG A 320 -57.90 -54.84 -27.37
CA ARG A 320 -58.89 -53.81 -27.08
C ARG A 320 -59.60 -54.17 -25.77
N ASN A 321 -59.54 -53.28 -24.80
CA ASN A 321 -60.17 -53.49 -23.50
C ASN A 321 -61.72 -53.42 -23.57
N ASN A 322 -62.38 -53.85 -22.50
CA ASN A 322 -63.84 -54.01 -22.43
C ASN A 322 -64.58 -52.86 -21.71
N THR A 323 -64.00 -51.66 -21.61
CA THR A 323 -64.67 -50.51 -20.95
C THR A 323 -65.52 -49.66 -21.93
N GLY A 324 -65.81 -50.20 -23.12
CA GLY A 324 -66.70 -49.59 -24.12
C GLY A 324 -65.97 -48.84 -25.23
N VAL A 325 -66.60 -47.84 -25.84
CA VAL A 325 -66.10 -47.13 -27.05
C VAL A 325 -64.76 -46.40 -26.85
N ASN A 326 -64.42 -46.06 -25.62
CA ASN A 326 -63.15 -45.40 -25.24
C ASN A 326 -62.13 -46.35 -24.59
N ALA A 327 -62.37 -47.67 -24.56
CA ALA A 327 -61.39 -48.56 -23.95
C ALA A 327 -60.05 -48.49 -24.67
N ASP A 328 -58.99 -48.58 -23.89
CA ASP A 328 -57.63 -48.55 -24.40
C ASP A 328 -57.38 -49.74 -25.33
N SER A 329 -56.68 -49.46 -26.42
CA SER A 329 -56.03 -50.48 -27.24
C SER A 329 -54.55 -50.51 -26.92
N ARG A 330 -53.96 -51.70 -26.86
CA ARG A 330 -52.52 -51.83 -26.56
C ARG A 330 -51.91 -52.89 -27.46
N LEU A 331 -50.70 -52.63 -27.95
CA LEU A 331 -49.77 -53.64 -28.42
C LEU A 331 -48.84 -53.95 -27.25
N THR A 332 -48.91 -55.16 -26.70
CA THR A 332 -48.18 -55.54 -25.49
C THR A 332 -47.27 -56.73 -25.78
N HIS A 333 -45.97 -56.56 -25.53
CA HIS A 333 -44.96 -57.61 -25.70
C HIS A 333 -44.44 -58.06 -24.33
N LYS A 334 -44.41 -59.37 -24.11
CA LYS A 334 -43.87 -60.02 -22.90
C LYS A 334 -42.73 -60.95 -23.31
N GLY A 335 -41.50 -60.57 -22.96
CA GLY A 335 -40.27 -61.31 -23.26
C GLY A 335 -39.03 -60.44 -23.19
N THR A 336 -37.83 -61.03 -23.25
CA THR A 336 -36.56 -60.29 -23.20
C THR A 336 -36.05 -59.82 -24.57
N GLY A 337 -36.68 -60.26 -25.67
CA GLY A 337 -36.35 -59.82 -27.03
C GLY A 337 -37.01 -58.47 -27.39
N THR A 338 -36.41 -57.72 -28.33
CA THR A 338 -36.91 -56.41 -28.78
C THR A 338 -38.05 -56.57 -29.79
N ILE A 339 -39.11 -55.78 -29.63
CA ILE A 339 -40.11 -55.60 -30.69
C ILE A 339 -39.60 -54.56 -31.69
N TYR A 340 -39.50 -54.95 -32.97
CA TYR A 340 -39.12 -54.04 -34.05
C TYR A 340 -40.37 -53.65 -34.85
N ILE A 341 -40.60 -52.34 -35.01
CA ILE A 341 -41.50 -51.81 -36.01
C ILE A 341 -40.59 -51.26 -37.12
N ALA A 342 -40.33 -52.10 -38.13
CA ALA A 342 -39.41 -51.81 -39.20
C ALA A 342 -40.16 -51.70 -40.53
N ALA A 343 -39.71 -50.77 -41.36
CA ALA A 343 -40.03 -50.72 -42.77
C ALA A 343 -38.75 -51.07 -43.55
N GLU A 344 -38.81 -52.02 -44.46
CA GLU A 344 -37.67 -52.50 -45.25
C GLU A 344 -37.57 -51.74 -46.59
N ASP A 345 -36.38 -51.72 -47.19
CA ASP A 345 -36.02 -50.95 -48.39
C ASP A 345 -36.27 -49.42 -48.25
N GLU A 346 -36.95 -48.77 -49.21
CA GLU A 346 -37.34 -47.35 -49.13
C GLU A 346 -38.58 -47.12 -48.23
N GLY A 347 -38.94 -48.13 -47.43
CA GLY A 347 -40.05 -48.08 -46.50
C GLY A 347 -39.91 -46.97 -45.45
N LYS A 348 -41.03 -46.39 -45.05
CA LYS A 348 -41.10 -45.27 -44.09
C LYS A 348 -42.03 -45.66 -42.95
N VAL A 349 -41.74 -45.19 -41.73
CA VAL A 349 -42.56 -45.51 -40.55
C VAL A 349 -43.31 -44.27 -40.11
N GLY A 350 -44.65 -44.31 -40.15
CA GLY A 350 -45.51 -43.20 -39.76
C GLY A 350 -46.43 -43.56 -38.60
N PHE A 351 -46.48 -42.69 -37.60
CA PHE A 351 -47.43 -42.79 -36.48
C PHE A 351 -48.50 -41.71 -36.65
N GLN A 352 -49.77 -42.12 -36.76
CA GLN A 352 -50.86 -41.24 -37.15
C GLN A 352 -51.98 -41.18 -36.10
N THR A 353 -52.65 -40.04 -36.03
CA THR A 353 -53.89 -39.85 -35.26
C THR A 353 -54.90 -39.09 -36.12
N ASN A 354 -56.15 -39.56 -36.20
CA ASN A 354 -57.20 -38.97 -37.05
C ASN A 354 -56.73 -38.73 -38.51
N GLY A 355 -56.02 -39.72 -39.08
CA GLY A 355 -55.49 -39.67 -40.45
C GLY A 355 -54.26 -38.77 -40.67
N ASN A 356 -53.77 -38.07 -39.64
CA ASN A 356 -52.61 -37.17 -39.76
C ASN A 356 -51.37 -37.77 -39.09
N THR A 357 -50.21 -37.68 -39.75
CA THR A 357 -48.91 -38.11 -39.21
C THR A 357 -48.42 -37.18 -38.09
N ARG A 358 -48.09 -37.76 -36.93
CA ARG A 358 -47.56 -37.06 -35.75
C ARG A 358 -46.06 -37.26 -35.58
N MET A 359 -45.58 -38.46 -35.87
CA MET A 359 -44.16 -38.79 -35.93
C MET A 359 -43.91 -39.62 -37.19
N PHE A 360 -42.82 -39.32 -37.87
CA PHE A 360 -42.43 -39.93 -39.12
C PHE A 360 -40.95 -40.25 -39.09
N ILE A 361 -40.59 -41.41 -39.60
CA ILE A 361 -39.21 -41.80 -39.85
C ILE A 361 -39.12 -42.04 -41.35
N ASP A 362 -38.32 -41.22 -42.01
CA ASP A 362 -38.13 -41.34 -43.46
C ASP A 362 -37.22 -42.54 -43.80
N SER A 363 -37.03 -42.80 -45.09
CA SER A 363 -36.21 -43.93 -45.56
C SER A 363 -34.71 -43.75 -45.28
N ASN A 364 -34.26 -42.54 -44.91
CA ASN A 364 -32.90 -42.27 -44.49
C ASN A 364 -32.72 -42.43 -42.96
N GLY A 365 -33.81 -42.72 -42.23
CA GLY A 365 -33.82 -42.84 -40.78
C GLY A 365 -33.91 -41.50 -40.04
N GLU A 366 -34.22 -40.40 -40.73
CA GLU A 366 -34.42 -39.09 -40.12
C GLU A 366 -35.81 -39.01 -39.48
N ILE A 367 -35.87 -38.45 -38.27
CA ILE A 367 -37.09 -38.39 -37.47
C ILE A 367 -37.75 -37.02 -37.65
N GLY A 368 -38.91 -36.99 -38.28
CA GLY A 368 -39.81 -35.86 -38.33
C GLY A 368 -40.89 -35.95 -37.26
N VAL A 369 -40.98 -34.97 -36.37
CA VAL A 369 -42.15 -34.77 -35.50
C VAL A 369 -42.98 -33.67 -36.12
N GLY A 370 -44.19 -34.00 -36.59
CA GLY A 370 -45.07 -33.06 -37.32
C GLY A 370 -44.68 -32.77 -38.77
N THR A 371 -43.65 -33.41 -39.33
CA THR A 371 -43.29 -33.36 -40.76
C THR A 371 -43.06 -34.77 -41.31
N THR A 372 -43.27 -34.96 -42.61
CA THR A 372 -43.00 -36.22 -43.33
C THR A 372 -41.76 -36.15 -44.23
N ALA A 373 -41.08 -35.01 -44.26
CA ALA A 373 -39.85 -34.79 -45.03
C ALA A 373 -38.84 -34.04 -44.16
N PRO A 374 -38.33 -34.67 -43.08
CA PRO A 374 -37.28 -34.07 -42.28
C PRO A 374 -36.06 -33.76 -43.17
N GLY A 375 -35.43 -32.60 -42.93
CA GLY A 375 -34.15 -32.21 -43.52
C GLY A 375 -32.99 -32.31 -42.52
N ALA A 376 -33.25 -32.91 -41.35
CA ALA A 376 -32.28 -33.14 -40.29
C ALA A 376 -32.65 -34.42 -39.52
N LYS A 377 -31.66 -35.04 -38.86
CA LYS A 377 -31.82 -36.28 -38.08
C LYS A 377 -32.99 -36.26 -37.09
N LEU A 378 -33.26 -35.10 -36.50
CA LEU A 378 -34.46 -34.83 -35.73
C LEU A 378 -34.96 -33.45 -36.12
N GLU A 379 -36.07 -33.40 -36.84
CA GLU A 379 -36.78 -32.16 -37.18
C GLU A 379 -38.11 -32.15 -36.45
N VAL A 380 -38.34 -31.12 -35.63
CA VAL A 380 -39.63 -30.87 -35.02
C VAL A 380 -40.29 -29.71 -35.75
N ASN A 381 -41.42 -29.96 -36.39
CA ASN A 381 -42.13 -29.04 -37.26
C ASN A 381 -43.56 -28.85 -36.74
N SER A 382 -44.00 -27.60 -36.60
CA SER A 382 -45.33 -27.27 -36.07
C SER A 382 -46.47 -27.46 -37.06
N ALA A 383 -46.23 -27.97 -38.27
CA ALA A 383 -47.26 -28.09 -39.30
C ALA A 383 -48.52 -28.81 -38.77
N GLY A 384 -49.61 -28.06 -38.60
CA GLY A 384 -50.90 -28.56 -38.08
C GLY A 384 -51.01 -28.69 -36.55
N TYR A 385 -50.04 -28.19 -35.78
CA TYR A 385 -50.09 -28.07 -34.31
C TYR A 385 -50.51 -26.65 -33.91
N SER A 386 -51.48 -26.53 -32.98
CA SER A 386 -52.05 -25.25 -32.54
C SER A 386 -51.52 -24.76 -31.18
N GLY A 387 -50.49 -25.40 -30.63
CA GLY A 387 -49.86 -25.03 -29.35
C GLY A 387 -48.52 -24.32 -29.54
N ASP A 388 -48.04 -23.65 -28.49
CA ASP A 388 -46.92 -22.70 -28.59
C ASP A 388 -45.53 -23.34 -28.48
N ILE A 389 -45.41 -24.51 -27.85
CA ILE A 389 -44.12 -25.18 -27.56
C ILE A 389 -43.79 -26.22 -28.62
N LEU A 390 -42.65 -26.08 -29.29
CA LEU A 390 -42.15 -27.05 -30.27
C LEU A 390 -41.47 -28.25 -29.58
N PHE A 391 -40.57 -27.97 -28.64
CA PHE A 391 -39.80 -28.99 -27.94
C PHE A 391 -39.56 -28.55 -26.49
N GLN A 392 -39.65 -29.47 -25.55
CA GLN A 392 -39.43 -29.16 -24.14
C GLN A 392 -38.76 -30.31 -23.41
N VAL A 393 -37.78 -29.97 -22.60
CA VAL A 393 -37.13 -30.81 -21.60
C VAL A 393 -37.56 -30.30 -20.24
N LYS A 394 -38.14 -31.19 -19.43
CA LYS A 394 -38.57 -30.90 -18.06
C LYS A 394 -37.68 -31.66 -17.08
N ASP A 395 -37.54 -31.15 -15.86
CA ASP A 395 -36.94 -31.86 -14.74
C ASP A 395 -37.88 -32.94 -14.18
N ASN A 396 -37.41 -33.68 -13.16
CA ASN A 396 -38.17 -34.75 -12.52
C ASN A 396 -39.44 -34.25 -11.78
N ALA A 397 -39.53 -32.95 -11.47
CA ALA A 397 -40.72 -32.34 -10.90
C ALA A 397 -41.72 -31.88 -11.99
N GLY A 398 -41.37 -32.06 -13.27
CA GLY A 398 -42.18 -31.60 -14.41
C GLY A 398 -41.98 -30.11 -14.75
N THR A 399 -40.97 -29.46 -14.16
CA THR A 399 -40.62 -28.07 -14.42
C THR A 399 -39.77 -27.97 -15.70
N PRO A 400 -40.11 -27.11 -16.66
CA PRO A 400 -39.26 -26.91 -17.84
C PRO A 400 -37.85 -26.43 -17.49
N VAL A 401 -36.82 -27.04 -18.09
CA VAL A 401 -35.39 -26.66 -17.93
C VAL A 401 -34.71 -26.35 -19.26
N PHE A 402 -35.27 -26.80 -20.39
CA PHE A 402 -34.88 -26.36 -21.74
C PHE A 402 -36.13 -26.41 -22.63
N THR A 403 -36.64 -25.26 -23.07
CA THR A 403 -37.84 -25.19 -23.92
C THR A 403 -37.49 -24.47 -25.22
N VAL A 404 -37.82 -25.08 -26.36
CA VAL A 404 -37.73 -24.47 -27.69
C VAL A 404 -39.13 -24.15 -28.14
N PHE A 405 -39.38 -22.86 -28.36
CA PHE A 405 -40.59 -22.34 -28.96
C PHE A 405 -40.33 -22.10 -30.45
N ASN A 406 -41.36 -21.70 -31.21
CA ASN A 406 -41.17 -21.31 -32.62
C ASN A 406 -40.16 -20.15 -32.79
N ASP A 407 -39.94 -19.36 -31.74
CA ASP A 407 -39.26 -18.06 -31.79
C ASP A 407 -38.09 -17.87 -30.81
N TYR A 408 -37.87 -18.72 -29.80
CA TYR A 408 -36.70 -18.64 -28.89
C TYR A 408 -36.41 -19.95 -28.15
N VAL A 409 -35.32 -19.97 -27.37
CA VAL A 409 -34.92 -21.08 -26.50
C VAL A 409 -34.84 -20.56 -25.07
N GLU A 410 -35.63 -21.16 -24.19
CA GLU A 410 -35.60 -20.99 -22.74
C GLU A 410 -34.70 -22.06 -22.11
N VAL A 411 -33.88 -21.69 -21.14
CA VAL A 411 -33.24 -22.65 -20.22
C VAL A 411 -33.40 -22.13 -18.82
N SER A 412 -34.06 -22.95 -18.01
CA SER A 412 -34.41 -22.62 -16.65
C SER A 412 -33.49 -23.38 -15.71
N VAL A 413 -32.86 -22.64 -14.81
CA VAL A 413 -32.09 -23.19 -13.70
C VAL A 413 -32.98 -23.02 -12.47
N PRO A 414 -33.48 -24.10 -11.84
CA PRO A 414 -34.35 -23.99 -10.68
C PRO A 414 -33.63 -23.24 -9.55
N ASN A 415 -34.24 -22.18 -9.04
CA ASN A 415 -33.74 -21.48 -7.87
C ASN A 415 -34.14 -22.26 -6.61
N ALA A 416 -33.28 -23.16 -6.15
CA ALA A 416 -33.42 -23.70 -4.81
C ALA A 416 -32.67 -22.75 -3.86
N ASP A 417 -33.40 -22.11 -2.96
CA ASP A 417 -32.86 -21.25 -1.89
C ASP A 417 -32.10 -22.06 -0.82
N ASP A 418 -31.19 -22.96 -1.23
CA ASP A 418 -30.22 -23.59 -0.35
C ASP A 418 -28.81 -23.17 -0.77
N LYS A 419 -28.15 -22.37 0.08
CA LYS A 419 -26.79 -21.82 -0.08
C LYS A 419 -25.65 -22.85 -0.19
N ALA A 420 -25.84 -24.02 -0.82
CA ALA A 420 -24.81 -25.07 -0.89
C ALA A 420 -24.74 -25.91 -2.18
N SER A 421 -25.55 -25.66 -3.23
CA SER A 421 -25.58 -26.54 -4.41
C SER A 421 -25.13 -25.82 -5.69
N LYS A 422 -24.20 -26.43 -6.45
CA LYS A 422 -23.62 -25.92 -7.72
C LYS A 422 -24.65 -25.21 -8.62
N HIS A 423 -24.42 -23.94 -8.92
CA HIS A 423 -25.26 -23.16 -9.83
C HIS A 423 -25.06 -23.64 -11.28
N GLY A 424 -26.14 -24.01 -11.96
CA GLY A 424 -26.15 -24.17 -13.42
C GLY A 424 -26.11 -22.80 -14.10
N ALA A 425 -25.35 -22.67 -15.19
CA ALA A 425 -25.25 -21.44 -15.99
C ALA A 425 -25.97 -21.60 -17.34
N PHE A 426 -26.68 -20.55 -17.76
CA PHE A 426 -27.32 -20.45 -19.08
C PHE A 426 -26.69 -19.32 -19.92
N ILE A 427 -26.25 -19.63 -21.14
CA ILE A 427 -25.56 -18.70 -22.07
C ILE A 427 -26.49 -18.44 -23.29
N ILE A 428 -26.86 -17.18 -23.58
CA ILE A 428 -27.63 -16.82 -24.81
C ILE A 428 -27.25 -15.46 -25.42
N SER A 429 -27.19 -15.42 -26.76
CA SER A 429 -27.15 -14.27 -27.67
C SER A 429 -28.52 -13.62 -27.90
N GLY A 430 -28.56 -12.31 -28.17
CA GLY A 430 -29.80 -11.58 -28.45
C GLY A 430 -30.45 -11.95 -29.78
N ARG A 431 -31.77 -12.17 -29.74
CA ARG A 431 -32.66 -12.33 -30.88
C ARG A 431 -33.67 -11.19 -30.77
N ASP A 432 -33.61 -10.18 -31.65
CA ASP A 432 -34.68 -9.18 -31.81
C ASP A 432 -35.36 -9.42 -33.16
N THR A 433 -36.68 -9.54 -33.18
CA THR A 433 -37.46 -9.98 -34.34
C THR A 433 -38.76 -9.20 -34.59
N LYS A 434 -38.88 -7.90 -34.21
CA LYS A 434 -39.99 -7.05 -34.73
C LYS A 434 -39.87 -5.54 -34.46
N ASP A 435 -39.32 -4.79 -35.43
CA ASP A 435 -39.75 -3.39 -35.76
C ASP A 435 -39.13 -2.87 -37.08
N GLY A 436 -38.85 -3.76 -38.05
CA GLY A 436 -37.95 -3.42 -39.17
C GLY A 436 -36.52 -3.03 -38.72
N LYS A 437 -36.20 -3.28 -37.44
CA LYS A 437 -34.89 -3.12 -36.83
C LYS A 437 -34.20 -4.48 -36.78
N GLU A 438 -32.93 -4.48 -37.17
CA GLU A 438 -32.09 -5.68 -37.22
C GLU A 438 -31.93 -6.34 -35.83
N PRO A 439 -31.86 -7.68 -35.74
CA PRO A 439 -31.64 -8.41 -34.50
C PRO A 439 -30.43 -7.87 -33.72
N ILE A 440 -30.63 -7.43 -32.47
CA ILE A 440 -29.52 -6.97 -31.62
C ILE A 440 -28.79 -8.21 -31.08
N ASN A 441 -27.62 -8.51 -31.65
CA ASN A 441 -26.76 -9.61 -31.21
C ASN A 441 -26.10 -9.28 -29.86
N ILE A 442 -26.77 -9.65 -28.76
CA ILE A 442 -26.24 -9.43 -27.39
C ILE A 442 -25.02 -10.30 -27.11
N THR A 443 -24.83 -11.44 -27.78
CA THR A 443 -23.56 -12.15 -27.73
C THR A 443 -23.11 -12.48 -29.14
N ARG A 444 -22.05 -11.82 -29.59
CA ARG A 444 -21.39 -12.07 -30.85
C ARG A 444 -19.99 -12.60 -30.55
N ILE A 445 -19.91 -13.92 -30.39
CA ILE A 445 -18.66 -14.64 -30.21
C ILE A 445 -18.24 -15.16 -31.58
N THR A 446 -17.21 -14.55 -32.15
CA THR A 446 -16.59 -15.01 -33.40
C THR A 446 -15.15 -15.45 -33.11
N LYS A 447 -14.48 -16.08 -34.07
CA LYS A 447 -13.04 -16.37 -33.95
C LYS A 447 -12.20 -15.10 -33.78
N GLU A 448 -12.73 -13.97 -34.21
CA GLU A 448 -12.03 -12.69 -34.22
C GLU A 448 -12.35 -11.84 -32.99
N ASN A 449 -13.56 -11.88 -32.41
CA ASN A 449 -13.93 -11.03 -31.29
C ASN A 449 -14.90 -11.74 -30.31
N TYR A 450 -14.81 -11.41 -29.03
CA TYR A 450 -15.72 -11.84 -27.97
C TYR A 450 -16.54 -10.64 -27.50
N LEU A 451 -17.76 -10.50 -28.00
CA LEU A 451 -18.62 -9.35 -27.75
C LEU A 451 -19.87 -9.81 -26.99
N ILE A 452 -20.08 -9.27 -25.80
CA ILE A 452 -21.21 -9.63 -24.92
C ILE A 452 -21.79 -8.34 -24.34
N GLY A 453 -23.03 -8.01 -24.67
CA GLY A 453 -23.73 -6.83 -24.20
C GLY A 453 -24.52 -6.13 -25.29
N HIS A 454 -25.37 -5.19 -24.87
CA HIS A 454 -26.24 -4.43 -25.76
C HIS A 454 -25.46 -3.33 -26.50
N ASN A 455 -25.65 -3.22 -27.82
CA ASN A 455 -25.00 -2.23 -28.69
C ASN A 455 -23.46 -2.17 -28.55
N VAL A 456 -22.85 -3.33 -28.30
CA VAL A 456 -21.40 -3.45 -28.22
C VAL A 456 -20.78 -3.46 -29.61
N ALA A 457 -19.88 -2.51 -29.88
CA ALA A 457 -19.01 -2.50 -31.06
C ALA A 457 -19.73 -2.83 -32.38
N THR A 458 -20.78 -2.07 -32.66
CA THR A 458 -21.77 -2.34 -33.73
C THR A 458 -21.14 -2.31 -35.14
N GLY A 459 -20.10 -1.50 -35.35
CA GLY A 459 -19.38 -1.34 -36.62
C GLY A 459 -17.98 -1.94 -36.66
N ILE A 460 -17.64 -2.86 -35.75
CA ILE A 460 -16.26 -3.34 -35.61
C ILE A 460 -15.79 -4.17 -36.81
N THR A 461 -14.70 -3.73 -37.41
CA THR A 461 -13.88 -4.40 -38.43
C THR A 461 -12.54 -4.89 -37.86
N GLY A 462 -12.11 -4.34 -36.73
CA GLY A 462 -10.93 -4.79 -35.99
C GLY A 462 -11.11 -6.17 -35.34
N THR A 463 -9.99 -6.79 -34.95
CA THR A 463 -9.95 -8.16 -34.43
C THR A 463 -9.29 -8.24 -33.05
N LYS A 464 -9.46 -9.39 -32.39
CA LYS A 464 -8.93 -9.75 -31.08
C LYS A 464 -9.43 -8.87 -29.93
N ASN A 465 -10.67 -8.40 -30.01
CA ASN A 465 -11.28 -7.60 -28.95
C ASN A 465 -12.10 -8.48 -27.99
N THR A 466 -12.03 -8.17 -26.70
CA THR A 466 -12.90 -8.72 -25.65
C THR A 466 -13.74 -7.58 -25.10
N ILE A 467 -15.04 -7.57 -25.34
CA ILE A 467 -15.92 -6.47 -24.96
C ILE A 467 -17.13 -7.00 -24.21
N PHE A 468 -17.35 -6.46 -23.02
CA PHE A 468 -18.43 -6.85 -22.12
C PHE A 468 -19.13 -5.63 -21.53
N GLY A 469 -20.45 -5.53 -21.67
CA GLY A 469 -21.27 -4.50 -21.01
C GLY A 469 -22.17 -3.69 -21.94
N TYR A 470 -22.95 -2.77 -21.38
CA TYR A 470 -23.90 -1.95 -22.13
C TYR A 470 -23.18 -0.80 -22.86
N GLU A 471 -23.33 -0.73 -24.19
CA GLU A 471 -22.69 0.27 -25.06
C GLU A 471 -21.15 0.35 -24.93
N ALA A 472 -20.53 -0.72 -24.43
CA ALA A 472 -19.08 -0.82 -24.40
C ALA A 472 -18.54 -0.83 -25.84
N GLY A 473 -17.68 0.13 -26.16
CA GLY A 473 -17.10 0.32 -27.48
C GLY A 473 -18.13 0.47 -28.60
N ARG A 474 -19.31 1.07 -28.38
CA ARG A 474 -20.41 1.16 -29.35
C ARG A 474 -19.95 1.58 -30.76
N ASP A 475 -19.09 2.60 -30.83
CA ASP A 475 -18.59 3.21 -32.06
C ASP A 475 -17.14 2.76 -32.38
N LEU A 476 -16.66 1.67 -31.75
CA LEU A 476 -15.40 1.03 -32.10
C LEU A 476 -15.47 0.42 -33.51
N THR A 477 -14.70 0.96 -34.44
CA THR A 477 -14.66 0.48 -35.83
C THR A 477 -13.42 -0.36 -36.13
N SER A 478 -12.24 0.24 -36.29
CA SER A 478 -11.01 -0.45 -36.75
C SER A 478 -10.10 -0.93 -35.61
N GLY A 479 -10.35 -0.51 -34.37
CA GLY A 479 -9.51 -0.84 -33.22
C GLY A 479 -9.44 -2.34 -32.93
N SER A 480 -8.24 -2.81 -32.60
CA SER A 480 -7.94 -4.24 -32.42
C SER A 480 -7.14 -4.48 -31.14
N ASN A 481 -7.24 -5.69 -30.58
CA ASN A 481 -6.57 -6.13 -29.35
C ASN A 481 -6.98 -5.34 -28.10
N ASN A 482 -8.26 -4.96 -27.96
CA ASN A 482 -8.76 -4.22 -26.80
C ASN A 482 -9.52 -5.12 -25.82
N VAL A 483 -9.49 -4.75 -24.54
CA VAL A 483 -10.36 -5.29 -23.48
C VAL A 483 -11.23 -4.17 -22.94
N LEU A 484 -12.54 -4.20 -23.18
CA LEU A 484 -13.48 -3.16 -22.78
C LEU A 484 -14.57 -3.78 -21.89
N ILE A 485 -14.64 -3.41 -20.62
CA ILE A 485 -15.57 -4.03 -19.66
C ILE A 485 -16.28 -2.94 -18.85
N GLY A 486 -17.60 -2.77 -19.04
CA GLY A 486 -18.41 -1.83 -18.27
C GLY A 486 -19.50 -1.14 -19.08
N PHE A 487 -20.11 -0.11 -18.49
CA PHE A 487 -21.13 0.72 -19.10
C PHE A 487 -20.48 1.87 -19.89
N GLU A 488 -20.79 2.01 -21.19
CA GLU A 488 -20.26 3.06 -22.08
C GLU A 488 -18.71 3.17 -22.11
N THR A 489 -18.04 2.07 -21.79
CA THR A 489 -16.57 2.00 -21.74
C THR A 489 -15.99 2.08 -23.15
N GLY A 490 -15.11 3.04 -23.42
CA GLY A 490 -14.49 3.19 -24.75
C GLY A 490 -15.46 3.48 -25.90
N ASP A 491 -16.63 4.06 -25.64
CA ASP A 491 -17.73 4.32 -26.59
C ASP A 491 -17.28 4.77 -28.00
N ILE A 492 -16.42 5.80 -28.10
CA ILE A 492 -15.99 6.42 -29.37
C ILE A 492 -14.55 6.02 -29.78
N THR A 493 -14.00 4.94 -29.20
CA THR A 493 -12.58 4.63 -29.37
C THR A 493 -12.26 3.97 -30.72
N ASN A 494 -11.16 4.39 -31.36
CA ASN A 494 -10.47 3.62 -32.41
C ASN A 494 -9.11 3.09 -31.92
N ALA A 495 -8.95 2.95 -30.61
CA ALA A 495 -7.70 2.55 -29.97
C ALA A 495 -7.28 1.12 -30.32
N PHE A 496 -5.99 0.86 -30.20
CA PHE A 496 -5.39 -0.46 -30.28
C PHE A 496 -4.70 -0.80 -28.95
N TYR A 497 -4.69 -2.08 -28.57
CA TYR A 497 -3.95 -2.58 -27.39
C TYR A 497 -4.36 -1.92 -26.06
N SER A 498 -5.62 -1.51 -25.90
CA SER A 498 -6.10 -0.81 -24.70
C SER A 498 -6.95 -1.71 -23.80
N VAL A 499 -6.86 -1.50 -22.48
CA VAL A 499 -7.66 -2.16 -21.44
C VAL A 499 -8.47 -1.10 -20.71
N PHE A 500 -9.77 -1.05 -20.93
CA PHE A 500 -10.69 -0.14 -20.25
C PHE A 500 -11.69 -0.95 -19.42
N ILE A 501 -11.76 -0.68 -18.12
CA ILE A 501 -12.62 -1.41 -17.18
C ILE A 501 -13.30 -0.41 -16.24
N GLY A 502 -14.63 -0.39 -16.22
CA GLY A 502 -15.44 0.51 -15.38
C GLY A 502 -16.39 1.40 -16.17
N ASN A 503 -17.34 2.02 -15.47
CA ASN A 503 -18.34 2.92 -16.05
C ASN A 503 -17.63 4.10 -16.76
N ARG A 504 -17.87 4.26 -18.07
CA ARG A 504 -17.31 5.33 -18.93
C ARG A 504 -15.78 5.45 -18.94
N ALA A 505 -15.06 4.40 -18.53
CA ALA A 505 -13.61 4.37 -18.63
C ALA A 505 -13.20 4.54 -20.11
N GLY A 506 -12.35 5.53 -20.40
CA GLY A 506 -11.92 5.85 -21.76
C GLY A 506 -13.02 6.23 -22.75
N LYS A 507 -14.22 6.63 -22.32
CA LYS A 507 -15.42 6.83 -23.18
C LYS A 507 -15.15 7.51 -24.53
N THR A 508 -14.33 8.55 -24.56
CA THR A 508 -14.01 9.31 -25.78
C THR A 508 -12.51 9.29 -26.14
N ASN A 509 -11.73 8.37 -25.57
CA ASN A 509 -10.30 8.24 -25.88
C ASN A 509 -10.12 7.56 -27.24
N THR A 510 -9.32 8.13 -28.13
CA THR A 510 -8.96 7.54 -29.43
C THR A 510 -7.49 7.10 -29.50
N GLY A 511 -6.70 7.38 -28.46
CA GLY A 511 -5.30 6.96 -28.37
C GLY A 511 -5.12 5.49 -27.99
N SER A 512 -3.97 4.91 -28.33
CA SER A 512 -3.71 3.47 -28.18
C SER A 512 -2.81 3.12 -26.99
N SER A 513 -2.78 1.84 -26.62
CA SER A 513 -1.92 1.26 -25.58
C SER A 513 -2.21 1.79 -24.16
N ASN A 514 -3.47 2.07 -23.85
CA ASN A 514 -3.89 2.65 -22.58
C ASN A 514 -4.49 1.59 -21.64
N ILE A 515 -4.27 1.72 -20.32
CA ILE A 515 -4.92 0.92 -19.27
C ILE A 515 -5.72 1.87 -18.37
N PHE A 516 -7.04 1.89 -18.49
CA PHE A 516 -7.94 2.70 -17.67
C PHE A 516 -8.86 1.81 -16.84
N ILE A 517 -8.81 1.95 -15.51
CA ILE A 517 -9.59 1.10 -14.60
C ILE A 517 -10.27 2.00 -13.55
N GLY A 518 -11.60 2.05 -13.54
CA GLY A 518 -12.40 2.85 -12.61
C GLY A 518 -13.53 3.62 -13.29
N ASN A 519 -14.43 4.19 -12.50
CA ASN A 519 -15.50 5.06 -13.01
C ASN A 519 -14.89 6.34 -13.63
N ASP A 520 -15.25 6.66 -14.87
CA ASP A 520 -14.75 7.79 -15.67
C ASP A 520 -13.22 7.90 -15.77
N ALA A 521 -12.48 6.82 -15.52
CA ALA A 521 -11.02 6.80 -15.64
C ALA A 521 -10.60 7.11 -17.09
N GLY A 522 -9.79 8.16 -17.29
CA GLY A 522 -9.35 8.60 -18.62
C GLY A 522 -10.49 9.02 -19.57
N SER A 523 -11.69 9.31 -19.08
CA SER A 523 -12.76 9.86 -19.91
C SER A 523 -12.32 11.22 -20.49
N ASN A 524 -12.75 11.57 -21.71
CA ASN A 524 -12.35 12.85 -22.33
C ASN A 524 -10.84 13.07 -22.53
N SER A 525 -10.05 11.99 -22.65
CA SER A 525 -8.58 12.08 -22.81
C SER A 525 -8.08 12.25 -24.26
N GLY A 526 -8.98 12.44 -25.23
CA GLY A 526 -8.64 12.72 -26.63
C GLY A 526 -7.74 11.63 -27.24
N THR A 527 -6.60 12.03 -27.83
CA THR A 527 -5.64 11.15 -28.52
C THR A 527 -4.53 10.61 -27.62
N ALA A 528 -4.63 10.78 -26.29
CA ALA A 528 -3.59 10.39 -25.34
C ALA A 528 -3.31 8.88 -25.37
N ASN A 529 -2.03 8.49 -25.36
CA ASN A 529 -1.57 7.12 -25.61
C ASN A 529 -0.56 6.64 -24.56
N LYS A 530 -0.45 5.31 -24.40
CA LYS A 530 0.48 4.63 -23.47
C LYS A 530 0.31 5.01 -22.00
N ASN A 531 -0.91 5.26 -21.57
CA ASN A 531 -1.23 5.71 -20.23
C ASN A 531 -1.72 4.58 -19.33
N VAL A 532 -1.47 4.67 -18.04
CA VAL A 532 -2.08 3.83 -17.00
C VAL A 532 -2.82 4.77 -16.04
N MET A 533 -4.15 4.66 -15.95
CA MET A 533 -4.98 5.49 -15.08
C MET A 533 -5.93 4.60 -14.27
N MET A 534 -5.83 4.61 -12.95
CA MET A 534 -6.58 3.70 -12.07
C MET A 534 -7.25 4.43 -10.90
N GLY A 535 -8.57 4.34 -10.79
CA GLY A 535 -9.37 4.99 -9.75
C GLY A 535 -10.51 5.82 -10.33
N ASP A 536 -11.46 6.20 -9.48
CA ASP A 536 -12.61 7.01 -9.87
C ASP A 536 -12.19 8.43 -10.32
N LEU A 537 -12.65 8.85 -11.49
CA LEU A 537 -12.36 10.11 -12.20
C LEU A 537 -10.86 10.39 -12.42
N CYS A 538 -10.01 9.36 -12.26
CA CYS A 538 -8.58 9.43 -12.47
C CYS A 538 -8.28 9.79 -13.93
N GLY A 539 -7.55 10.88 -14.17
CA GLY A 539 -7.18 11.32 -15.51
C GLY A 539 -8.35 11.76 -16.40
N SER A 540 -9.55 11.96 -15.86
CA SER A 540 -10.68 12.54 -16.63
C SER A 540 -10.26 13.91 -17.21
N GLY A 541 -10.44 14.10 -18.51
CA GLY A 541 -10.01 15.29 -19.25
C GLY A 541 -8.49 15.42 -19.44
N SER A 542 -7.70 14.40 -19.08
CA SER A 542 -6.25 14.44 -19.24
C SER A 542 -5.83 14.20 -20.69
N THR A 543 -5.01 15.08 -21.27
CA THR A 543 -4.49 14.94 -22.64
C THR A 543 -3.03 14.48 -22.71
N GLY A 544 -2.37 14.26 -21.56
CA GLY A 544 -0.99 13.79 -21.49
C GLY A 544 -0.81 12.31 -21.87
N SER A 545 0.32 11.99 -22.50
CA SER A 545 0.74 10.64 -22.92
C SER A 545 1.90 10.10 -22.07
N GLU A 546 2.03 8.77 -22.03
CA GLU A 546 3.04 8.05 -21.23
C GLU A 546 2.97 8.40 -19.72
N VAL A 547 1.75 8.45 -19.16
CA VAL A 547 1.51 8.78 -17.74
C VAL A 547 1.08 7.58 -16.90
N LEU A 548 1.39 7.62 -15.61
CA LEU A 548 0.93 6.67 -14.59
C LEU A 548 0.17 7.40 -13.49
N PHE A 549 -1.17 7.36 -13.53
CA PHE A 549 -2.03 7.98 -12.54
C PHE A 549 -2.79 6.92 -11.73
N SER A 550 -2.82 7.06 -10.41
CA SER A 550 -3.62 6.20 -9.56
C SER A 550 -4.17 6.93 -8.33
N GLY A 551 -5.47 6.80 -8.10
CA GLY A 551 -6.20 7.41 -7.00
C GLY A 551 -7.42 8.22 -7.44
N TYR A 552 -8.34 8.46 -6.52
CA TYR A 552 -9.55 9.26 -6.75
C TYR A 552 -9.18 10.66 -7.26
N TYR A 553 -9.64 11.05 -8.46
CA TYR A 553 -9.34 12.32 -9.12
C TYR A 553 -7.84 12.65 -9.34
N ALA A 554 -6.95 11.65 -9.30
CA ALA A 554 -5.54 11.87 -9.64
C ALA A 554 -5.41 12.30 -11.12
N GLY A 555 -4.61 13.33 -11.41
CA GLY A 555 -4.34 13.78 -12.78
C GLY A 555 -5.54 14.31 -13.59
N THR A 556 -6.69 14.56 -12.98
CA THR A 556 -7.84 15.13 -13.70
C THR A 556 -7.48 16.48 -14.32
N ASN A 557 -7.85 16.68 -15.59
CA ASN A 557 -7.52 17.86 -16.39
C ASN A 557 -6.02 18.19 -16.40
N SER A 558 -5.16 17.17 -16.47
CA SER A 558 -3.71 17.31 -16.64
C SER A 558 -3.31 17.16 -18.11
N SER A 559 -2.33 17.93 -18.61
CA SER A 559 -1.84 17.80 -20.00
C SER A 559 -0.36 17.41 -20.10
N GLY A 560 0.32 17.18 -18.98
CA GLY A 560 1.72 16.81 -18.94
C GLY A 560 1.99 15.36 -19.38
N ASN A 561 2.98 15.16 -20.25
CA ASN A 561 3.49 13.84 -20.61
C ASN A 561 4.48 13.32 -19.56
N TYR A 562 4.74 12.01 -19.51
CA TYR A 562 5.76 11.40 -18.64
C TYR A 562 5.55 11.68 -17.15
N CYS A 563 4.29 11.82 -16.71
CA CYS A 563 3.96 12.15 -15.33
C CYS A 563 3.54 10.90 -14.53
N THR A 564 3.95 10.83 -13.26
CA THR A 564 3.52 9.79 -12.30
C THR A 564 2.79 10.42 -11.13
N TYR A 565 1.49 10.20 -11.00
CA TYR A 565 0.66 10.76 -9.92
C TYR A 565 -0.01 9.64 -9.13
N LEU A 566 0.35 9.48 -7.87
CA LEU A 566 -0.16 8.44 -6.99
C LEU A 566 -0.75 9.06 -5.74
N GLY A 567 -2.01 8.76 -5.43
CA GLY A 567 -2.76 9.31 -4.30
C GLY A 567 -3.94 10.19 -4.73
N ALA A 568 -5.00 10.23 -3.92
CA ALA A 568 -6.20 10.97 -4.25
C ALA A 568 -5.90 12.46 -4.47
N TYR A 569 -6.44 13.02 -5.55
CA TYR A 569 -6.25 14.39 -6.01
C TYR A 569 -4.81 14.79 -6.39
N SER A 570 -3.87 13.85 -6.43
CA SER A 570 -2.48 14.12 -6.82
C SER A 570 -2.39 14.64 -8.27
N GLY A 571 -1.63 15.70 -8.51
CA GLY A 571 -1.40 16.27 -9.85
C GLY A 571 -2.64 16.76 -10.60
N ARG A 572 -3.73 17.09 -9.89
CA ARG A 572 -4.95 17.65 -10.49
C ARG A 572 -4.69 19.05 -11.05
N TYR A 573 -5.14 19.32 -12.28
CA TYR A 573 -4.98 20.60 -12.99
C TYR A 573 -3.50 21.03 -13.18
N ILE A 574 -2.65 20.12 -13.67
CA ILE A 574 -1.21 20.36 -13.93
C ILE A 574 -0.89 20.14 -15.41
N TYR A 575 -0.23 21.11 -16.07
CA TYR A 575 -0.07 21.08 -17.53
C TYR A 575 1.35 20.73 -18.00
N GLY A 576 2.34 20.81 -17.11
CA GLY A 576 3.72 20.50 -17.47
C GLY A 576 4.06 19.01 -17.34
N ALA A 577 5.04 18.59 -18.13
CA ALA A 577 5.52 17.22 -18.26
C ALA A 577 6.60 16.83 -17.23
N GLY A 578 6.80 15.52 -17.05
CA GLY A 578 7.91 14.94 -16.29
C GLY A 578 7.78 15.07 -14.77
N ASN A 579 6.57 15.20 -14.23
CA ASN A 579 6.35 15.36 -12.80
C ASN A 579 6.12 14.02 -12.11
N THR A 580 6.61 13.86 -10.87
CA THR A 580 6.35 12.71 -10.00
C THR A 580 5.72 13.19 -8.70
N TYR A 581 4.42 12.94 -8.50
CA TYR A 581 3.69 13.36 -7.31
C TYR A 581 3.09 12.15 -6.58
N LEU A 582 3.53 11.91 -5.34
CA LEU A 582 3.06 10.81 -4.50
C LEU A 582 2.51 11.35 -3.18
N GLY A 583 1.24 11.04 -2.88
CA GLY A 583 0.53 11.44 -1.66
C GLY A 583 -0.80 12.18 -1.91
N TYR A 584 -1.65 12.24 -0.90
CA TYR A 584 -2.94 12.94 -0.97
C TYR A 584 -2.74 14.43 -1.30
N LYS A 585 -3.35 14.91 -2.39
CA LYS A 585 -3.21 16.29 -2.90
C LYS A 585 -1.77 16.76 -3.14
N SER A 586 -0.82 15.85 -3.36
CA SER A 586 0.54 16.23 -3.78
C SER A 586 0.48 16.89 -5.16
N GLY A 587 1.02 18.11 -5.30
CA GLY A 587 0.93 18.89 -6.54
C GLY A 587 -0.50 19.19 -7.01
N TYR A 588 -1.51 19.15 -6.12
CA TYR A 588 -2.88 19.52 -6.44
C TYR A 588 -2.99 21.02 -6.70
N ASN A 589 -3.79 21.44 -7.68
CA ASN A 589 -4.12 22.83 -7.91
C ASN A 589 -5.64 23.05 -7.89
N SER A 590 -6.10 24.12 -7.21
CA SER A 590 -7.51 24.37 -6.93
C SER A 590 -8.34 24.87 -8.10
N GLY A 591 -7.76 25.20 -9.26
CA GLY A 591 -8.57 25.55 -10.43
C GLY A 591 -7.83 26.25 -11.58
N SER A 592 -8.62 26.62 -12.59
CA SER A 592 -8.22 27.17 -13.89
C SER A 592 -7.74 28.65 -13.80
N PRO A 593 -6.75 29.10 -14.59
CA PRO A 593 -5.99 28.29 -15.53
C PRO A 593 -5.03 27.39 -14.77
N ALA A 594 -4.96 26.16 -15.23
CA ALA A 594 -4.00 25.22 -14.71
C ALA A 594 -2.57 25.73 -14.94
N LYS A 595 -1.68 25.33 -14.03
CA LYS A 595 -0.34 25.90 -13.96
C LYS A 595 0.66 25.03 -14.70
N SER A 596 1.55 25.68 -15.45
CA SER A 596 2.70 25.02 -16.05
C SER A 596 3.70 24.70 -14.94
N ALA A 597 3.90 23.41 -14.69
CA ALA A 597 4.84 22.89 -13.71
C ALA A 597 5.49 21.65 -14.33
N THR A 598 6.79 21.66 -14.56
CA THR A 598 7.53 20.58 -15.25
C THR A 598 8.67 20.07 -14.38
N TYR A 599 9.02 18.79 -14.55
CA TYR A 599 10.18 18.17 -13.89
C TYR A 599 10.21 18.31 -12.36
N ASN A 600 9.03 18.30 -11.71
CA ASN A 600 8.94 18.39 -10.26
C ASN A 600 8.78 17.00 -9.61
N VAL A 601 9.32 16.82 -8.41
CA VAL A 601 9.16 15.62 -7.58
C VAL A 601 8.57 16.02 -6.23
N PHE A 602 7.29 15.71 -6.00
CA PHE A 602 6.59 16.02 -4.74
C PHE A 602 6.14 14.74 -4.02
N LEU A 603 6.60 14.56 -2.78
CA LEU A 603 6.33 13.36 -2.00
C LEU A 603 5.75 13.73 -0.63
N GLY A 604 4.48 13.41 -0.36
CA GLY A 604 3.84 13.61 0.94
C GLY A 604 2.39 14.11 0.87
N TYR A 605 1.79 14.30 2.05
CA TYR A 605 0.43 14.86 2.20
C TYR A 605 0.44 16.36 1.89
N GLN A 606 -0.33 16.81 0.91
CA GLN A 606 -0.47 18.22 0.50
C GLN A 606 0.86 18.93 0.17
N THR A 607 1.88 18.18 -0.24
CA THR A 607 3.17 18.71 -0.72
C THR A 607 2.97 19.49 -2.02
N GLY A 608 3.45 20.72 -2.10
CA GLY A 608 3.31 21.54 -3.31
C GLY A 608 1.85 21.90 -3.66
N LEU A 609 0.94 21.90 -2.68
CA LEU A 609 -0.46 22.27 -2.88
C LEU A 609 -0.56 23.69 -3.45
N ASN A 610 -1.19 23.86 -4.61
CA ASN A 610 -1.33 25.10 -5.39
C ASN A 610 0.00 25.73 -5.86
N SER A 611 1.09 24.98 -5.75
CA SER A 611 2.43 25.43 -6.15
C SER A 611 2.65 25.26 -7.65
N TYR A 612 3.59 26.04 -8.19
CA TYR A 612 3.90 26.11 -9.60
C TYR A 612 5.38 26.44 -9.81
N GLY A 613 5.85 26.26 -11.04
CA GLY A 613 7.26 26.33 -11.39
C GLY A 613 7.85 24.96 -11.70
N THR A 614 9.14 24.93 -12.00
CA THR A 614 9.81 23.82 -12.68
C THR A 614 11.05 23.35 -11.93
N GLY A 615 11.34 22.05 -12.00
CA GLY A 615 12.61 21.49 -11.49
C GLY A 615 12.70 21.41 -9.96
N ASN A 616 11.57 21.43 -9.25
CA ASN A 616 11.57 21.41 -7.79
C ASN A 616 11.49 20.00 -7.21
N VAL A 617 12.08 19.78 -6.04
CA VAL A 617 11.99 18.55 -5.27
C VAL A 617 11.46 18.88 -3.88
N PHE A 618 10.22 18.52 -3.57
CA PHE A 618 9.58 18.77 -2.28
C PHE A 618 9.22 17.45 -1.58
N ILE A 619 9.62 17.27 -0.33
CA ILE A 619 9.43 16.02 0.41
C ILE A 619 8.90 16.31 1.82
N GLY A 620 7.82 15.62 2.18
CA GLY A 620 7.15 15.60 3.48
C GLY A 620 5.80 16.33 3.49
N SER A 621 5.18 16.44 4.67
CA SER A 621 3.78 16.91 4.81
C SER A 621 3.65 18.44 4.75
N ASN A 622 2.70 18.95 3.97
CA ASN A 622 2.37 20.38 3.84
C ASN A 622 3.53 21.27 3.37
N VAL A 623 4.54 20.71 2.71
CA VAL A 623 5.73 21.45 2.28
C VAL A 623 5.42 22.32 1.08
N ALA A 624 5.95 23.55 1.11
CA ALA A 624 5.96 24.50 0.00
C ALA A 624 4.59 24.69 -0.66
N GLN A 625 3.53 24.94 0.13
CA GLN A 625 2.20 25.23 -0.42
C GLN A 625 2.13 26.65 -1.02
N SER A 626 1.41 26.79 -2.14
CA SER A 626 1.15 28.04 -2.85
C SER A 626 2.41 28.81 -3.22
N ARG A 627 3.51 28.11 -3.55
CA ARG A 627 4.78 28.71 -3.93
C ARG A 627 5.03 28.63 -5.44
N GLY A 628 5.58 29.70 -6.00
CA GLY A 628 5.92 29.84 -7.41
C GLY A 628 7.43 29.84 -7.63
N VAL A 629 8.12 28.77 -7.24
CA VAL A 629 9.58 28.68 -7.24
C VAL A 629 10.08 27.67 -8.29
N ASN A 630 11.35 27.79 -8.68
CA ASN A 630 11.97 26.89 -9.65
C ASN A 630 13.29 26.36 -9.09
N ASN A 631 13.67 25.13 -9.46
CA ASN A 631 14.95 24.53 -9.13
C ASN A 631 15.27 24.51 -7.63
N GLN A 632 14.27 24.30 -6.77
CA GLN A 632 14.48 24.25 -5.32
C GLN A 632 14.26 22.86 -4.72
N LEU A 633 15.05 22.52 -3.70
CA LEU A 633 14.87 21.37 -2.82
C LEU A 633 14.26 21.83 -1.50
N TRP A 634 13.17 21.20 -1.06
CA TRP A 634 12.56 21.43 0.24
C TRP A 634 12.25 20.11 0.92
N ILE A 635 12.77 19.90 2.13
CA ILE A 635 12.43 18.73 2.96
C ILE A 635 11.98 19.24 4.34
N ASP A 636 10.70 19.04 4.66
CA ASP A 636 10.09 19.42 5.94
C ASP A 636 8.79 18.62 6.18
N ASN A 637 8.13 18.77 7.33
CA ASN A 637 6.78 18.27 7.58
C ASN A 637 5.78 19.39 7.96
N SER A 638 6.07 20.62 7.54
CA SER A 638 5.24 21.79 7.80
C SER A 638 5.29 22.80 6.64
N ASN A 639 4.30 23.69 6.59
CA ASN A 639 4.29 24.82 5.65
C ASN A 639 5.08 26.00 6.22
N THR A 640 6.40 25.87 6.26
CA THR A 640 7.33 26.90 6.78
C THR A 640 7.98 27.71 5.66
N SER A 641 8.59 28.86 5.99
CA SER A 641 9.54 29.58 5.13
C SER A 641 10.94 28.95 5.13
N ASP A 642 11.29 28.29 6.23
CA ASP A 642 12.63 27.80 6.52
C ASP A 642 12.56 26.28 6.72
N PRO A 643 12.57 25.48 5.63
CA PRO A 643 12.41 24.03 5.73
C PRO A 643 13.65 23.39 6.37
N LEU A 644 13.51 22.26 7.06
CA LEU A 644 14.63 21.56 7.70
C LEU A 644 15.86 21.44 6.79
N ILE A 645 15.63 21.12 5.51
CA ILE A 645 16.64 21.21 4.44
C ILE A 645 16.07 22.04 3.30
N PHE A 646 16.77 23.10 2.94
CA PHE A 646 16.56 23.91 1.74
C PHE A 646 17.70 23.67 0.74
N GLY A 647 17.43 23.83 -0.55
CA GLY A 647 18.47 23.90 -1.56
C GLY A 647 18.03 24.66 -2.79
N ASP A 648 18.99 25.26 -3.48
CA ASP A 648 18.81 25.90 -4.78
C ASP A 648 19.75 25.22 -5.78
N PHE A 649 19.17 24.43 -6.69
CA PHE A 649 19.93 23.73 -7.73
C PHE A 649 20.53 24.70 -8.76
N SER A 650 20.01 25.92 -8.90
CA SER A 650 20.58 26.94 -9.78
C SER A 650 21.89 27.49 -9.20
N ALA A 651 21.95 27.65 -7.88
CA ALA A 651 23.13 28.13 -7.17
C ALA A 651 24.11 27.00 -6.79
N ASN A 652 23.69 25.74 -6.89
CA ASN A 652 24.37 24.57 -6.30
C ASN A 652 24.54 24.70 -4.78
N GLU A 653 23.51 25.20 -4.11
CA GLU A 653 23.52 25.48 -2.68
C GLU A 653 22.59 24.53 -1.92
N VAL A 654 23.01 24.14 -0.71
CA VAL A 654 22.20 23.42 0.28
C VAL A 654 22.33 24.15 1.60
N GLU A 655 21.19 24.45 2.21
CA GLU A 655 21.07 25.07 3.52
C GLU A 655 20.39 24.09 4.49
N ILE A 656 20.99 23.92 5.67
CA ILE A 656 20.43 23.13 6.76
C ILE A 656 19.92 24.09 7.82
N ASN A 657 18.60 24.30 7.87
CA ASN A 657 17.96 25.17 8.86
C ASN A 657 17.87 24.50 10.26
N GLY A 658 18.06 23.18 10.31
CA GLY A 658 18.21 22.41 11.55
C GLY A 658 19.65 22.33 12.06
N LYS A 659 19.94 21.31 12.88
CA LYS A 659 21.29 20.99 13.34
C LYS A 659 21.91 19.88 12.49
N LEU A 660 23.11 20.10 11.95
CA LEU A 660 23.87 19.11 11.20
C LEU A 660 24.97 18.49 12.07
N GLY A 661 24.85 17.18 12.31
CA GLY A 661 25.88 16.38 12.97
C GLY A 661 26.65 15.54 11.96
N ILE A 662 27.98 15.65 11.96
CA ILE A 662 28.86 14.76 11.17
C ILE A 662 29.62 13.88 12.16
N ASN A 663 29.30 12.58 12.16
CA ASN A 663 29.83 11.54 13.07
C ASN A 663 29.54 11.74 14.57
N LYS A 664 28.77 12.76 14.96
CA LYS A 664 28.25 12.92 16.32
C LYS A 664 26.85 13.53 16.29
N ASN A 665 26.12 13.37 17.39
CA ASN A 665 24.85 14.09 17.58
C ASN A 665 25.14 15.59 17.77
N PRO A 666 24.48 16.47 17.00
CA PRO A 666 24.78 17.88 17.05
C PRO A 666 24.08 18.56 18.22
N VAL A 667 24.87 19.17 19.09
CA VAL A 667 24.43 20.10 20.13
C VAL A 667 24.32 21.51 19.55
N TYR A 668 25.19 21.86 18.59
CA TYR A 668 25.23 23.13 17.87
C TYR A 668 24.68 23.02 16.43
N PRO A 669 24.41 24.14 15.73
CA PRO A 669 23.93 24.11 14.35
C PRO A 669 24.80 23.28 13.40
N LEU A 670 26.12 23.29 13.60
CA LEU A 670 27.05 22.38 12.94
C LEU A 670 27.98 21.76 13.97
N ASP A 671 28.06 20.44 13.97
CA ASP A 671 28.82 19.70 14.96
C ASP A 671 29.51 18.49 14.32
N ILE A 672 30.83 18.55 14.24
CA ILE A 672 31.64 17.57 13.51
C ILE A 672 32.57 16.86 14.50
N SER A 673 32.58 15.53 14.49
CA SER A 673 33.65 14.73 15.10
C SER A 673 34.51 14.10 14.00
N GLY A 674 35.69 14.69 13.79
CA GLY A 674 36.61 14.34 12.70
C GLY A 674 37.29 15.59 12.14
N GLY A 675 38.30 15.42 11.29
CA GLY A 675 38.94 16.55 10.61
C GLY A 675 38.00 17.18 9.59
N MET A 676 37.73 18.48 9.71
CA MET A 676 37.02 19.27 8.70
C MET A 676 38.06 19.95 7.79
N ARG A 677 38.01 19.69 6.48
CA ARG A 677 38.74 20.51 5.49
C ARG A 677 37.83 21.65 5.06
N SER A 678 38.16 22.87 5.48
CA SER A 678 37.46 24.10 5.11
C SER A 678 38.30 24.89 4.12
N ASP A 679 37.98 24.83 2.83
CA ASP A 679 38.61 25.67 1.81
C ASP A 679 37.80 26.98 1.70
N TYR A 680 38.32 28.10 2.21
CA TYR A 680 37.58 29.36 2.34
C TYR A 680 37.83 30.30 1.13
N TYR A 681 36.75 30.66 0.42
CA TYR A 681 36.75 31.76 -0.58
C TYR A 681 35.97 32.96 0.00
N TYR A 682 36.66 34.09 0.18
CA TYR A 682 36.09 35.31 0.75
C TYR A 682 35.16 36.02 -0.26
N ASN A 683 33.94 36.35 0.16
CA ASN A 683 33.18 37.47 -0.39
C ASN A 683 32.66 38.35 0.76
N ASN A 684 32.60 39.64 0.46
CA ASN A 684 32.71 40.77 1.38
C ASN A 684 31.58 40.87 2.43
N GLY A 685 31.95 41.12 3.70
CA GLY A 685 31.04 41.69 4.70
C GLY A 685 30.23 40.69 5.54
N GLY A 686 30.87 40.03 6.51
CA GLY A 686 30.15 39.28 7.54
C GLY A 686 31.10 38.60 8.50
N ASN A 687 31.00 38.93 9.78
CA ASN A 687 31.84 38.36 10.84
C ASN A 687 31.71 36.83 10.92
N TYR A 688 32.84 36.15 11.08
CA TYR A 688 32.94 34.71 11.31
C TYR A 688 32.57 34.39 12.76
N TYR A 689 31.50 33.62 12.95
CA TYR A 689 31.17 33.00 14.24
C TYR A 689 31.44 31.50 14.16
N GLY A 690 32.71 31.12 14.31
CA GLY A 690 33.06 29.79 14.79
C GLY A 690 32.86 29.73 16.31
N ALA A 691 31.61 29.64 16.77
CA ALA A 691 31.33 29.30 18.16
C ALA A 691 31.38 27.77 18.33
N ALA A 692 32.54 27.24 18.71
CA ALA A 692 32.54 26.24 19.77
C ALA A 692 31.98 26.97 21.01
N THR A 693 30.88 26.48 21.56
CA THR A 693 29.92 27.37 22.23
C THR A 693 30.32 27.72 23.68
N SER A 694 30.22 29.03 24.01
CA SER A 694 30.03 29.61 25.36
C SER A 694 31.03 29.25 26.49
N LEU A 695 32.00 30.07 26.91
CA LEU A 695 32.60 31.30 26.37
C LEU A 695 33.32 30.97 25.07
N GLY A 696 33.33 31.88 24.09
CA GLY A 696 34.14 31.75 22.87
C GLY A 696 35.64 31.79 23.22
N TYR A 697 36.12 30.74 23.87
CA TYR A 697 37.51 30.35 23.93
C TYR A 697 37.70 29.33 22.82
N ILE A 698 38.81 29.45 22.12
CA ILE A 698 39.36 28.33 21.38
C ILE A 698 39.95 27.40 22.45
N SER A 699 39.13 26.48 22.98
CA SER A 699 39.57 25.51 23.99
C SER A 699 40.49 24.50 23.33
N MET A 700 41.77 24.59 23.65
CA MET A 700 42.79 23.67 23.15
C MET A 700 42.99 22.54 24.14
N PRO A 701 43.07 21.27 23.69
CA PRO A 701 43.59 20.20 24.55
C PRO A 701 44.97 20.62 25.09
N SER A 702 45.32 20.20 26.31
CA SER A 702 46.60 20.55 26.99
C SER A 702 47.88 20.09 26.27
N THR A 703 47.77 19.66 25.02
CA THR A 703 48.82 19.12 24.15
C THR A 703 48.87 19.79 22.76
N LYS A 704 48.07 20.84 22.48
CA LYS A 704 47.97 21.46 21.13
C LYS A 704 48.09 23.00 21.19
N GLU A 705 48.53 23.60 20.09
CA GLU A 705 48.83 25.05 19.95
C GLU A 705 47.86 25.76 19.00
N PHE A 706 47.56 27.05 19.23
CA PHE A 706 46.80 27.95 18.36
C PHE A 706 47.76 28.72 17.48
N LYS A 707 47.58 28.76 16.15
CA LYS A 707 48.42 29.57 15.24
C LYS A 707 47.54 30.40 14.32
N TYR A 708 47.79 31.70 14.26
CA TYR A 708 47.34 32.58 13.19
C TYR A 708 48.55 32.80 12.26
N MET A 709 48.36 32.74 10.93
CA MET A 709 49.45 32.90 9.98
C MET A 709 49.03 33.91 8.90
N LEU A 710 49.85 34.95 8.70
CA LEU A 710 49.79 35.81 7.52
C LEU A 710 50.77 35.24 6.50
N ASN A 711 50.34 35.18 5.24
CA ASN A 711 51.01 34.46 4.15
C ASN A 711 52.53 34.73 4.10
N GLY A 712 53.34 33.77 4.56
CA GLY A 712 54.80 33.83 4.51
C GLY A 712 55.55 34.38 5.73
N GLY A 713 54.89 34.71 6.85
CA GLY A 713 55.55 35.13 8.10
C GLY A 713 54.97 34.43 9.34
N THR A 714 55.61 34.59 10.50
CA THR A 714 55.04 34.20 11.79
C THR A 714 54.32 35.40 12.39
N PRO A 715 52.98 35.33 12.59
CA PRO A 715 52.41 36.17 13.65
C PRO A 715 51.20 35.55 14.38
N PHE A 716 51.38 35.40 15.70
CA PHE A 716 50.44 34.99 16.75
C PHE A 716 50.23 33.46 16.93
N ILE A 717 50.88 32.91 17.95
CA ILE A 717 50.72 31.54 18.46
C ILE A 717 50.31 31.56 19.94
N ILE A 718 49.52 30.59 20.38
CA ILE A 718 49.37 30.23 21.80
C ILE A 718 49.76 28.75 21.94
N ASN A 719 50.85 28.45 22.64
CA ASN A 719 51.34 27.07 22.73
C ASN A 719 50.51 26.21 23.73
N ALA A 720 50.79 24.91 23.82
CA ALA A 720 50.08 23.99 24.72
C ALA A 720 50.27 24.32 26.21
N SER A 721 51.32 25.04 26.57
CA SER A 721 51.61 25.56 27.91
C SER A 721 50.91 26.90 28.21
N SER A 722 50.07 27.38 27.27
CA SER A 722 49.38 28.68 27.30
C SER A 722 50.28 29.92 27.13
N ASP A 723 51.45 29.75 26.53
CA ASP A 723 52.36 30.85 26.22
C ASP A 723 52.01 31.50 24.88
N VAL A 724 51.95 32.83 24.85
CA VAL A 724 51.54 33.61 23.67
C VAL A 724 52.76 34.12 22.91
N GLY A 725 52.99 33.65 21.69
CA GLY A 725 54.07 34.09 20.81
C GLY A 725 53.56 35.05 19.74
N ILE A 726 54.10 36.26 19.60
CA ILE A 726 53.76 37.21 18.54
C ILE A 726 54.99 37.39 17.66
N GLY A 727 55.04 36.63 16.57
CA GLY A 727 56.19 36.57 15.66
C GLY A 727 57.24 35.54 16.04
N ASP A 728 57.17 34.96 17.23
CA ASP A 728 57.87 33.72 17.59
C ASP A 728 56.93 32.53 17.39
N ALA A 729 57.42 31.45 16.78
CA ALA A 729 56.66 30.22 16.54
C ALA A 729 56.72 29.21 17.70
N THR A 730 57.57 29.43 18.69
CA THR A 730 57.77 28.54 19.85
C THR A 730 57.97 29.36 21.12
N PRO A 731 56.95 30.10 21.58
CA PRO A 731 57.08 30.92 22.77
C PRO A 731 57.44 30.02 23.95
N SER A 732 58.53 30.35 24.65
CA SER A 732 59.00 29.65 25.86
C SER A 732 58.50 30.34 27.13
N TYR A 733 57.84 31.49 26.96
CA TYR A 733 57.39 32.37 28.03
C TYR A 733 55.99 32.89 27.74
N ARG A 734 55.23 33.14 28.81
CA ARG A 734 53.79 33.50 28.82
C ARG A 734 53.39 34.55 27.75
N LEU A 735 54.27 35.51 27.45
CA LEU A 735 54.15 36.43 26.32
C LEU A 735 55.55 36.68 25.72
N GLU A 736 55.79 36.14 24.52
CA GLU A 736 57.03 36.32 23.76
C GLU A 736 56.71 37.02 22.46
N VAL A 737 57.21 38.24 22.27
CA VAL A 737 57.03 39.00 21.04
C VAL A 737 58.39 39.05 20.36
N TYR A 738 58.44 38.61 19.11
CA TYR A 738 59.65 38.46 18.31
C TYR A 738 59.40 39.07 16.93
N ASP A 739 60.27 39.96 16.46
CA ASP A 739 60.15 40.53 15.12
C ASP A 739 60.76 39.57 14.10
N ALA A 740 59.91 38.76 13.48
CA ALA A 740 60.30 37.77 12.48
C ALA A 740 59.89 38.14 11.06
N VAL A 741 60.00 39.41 10.60
CA VAL A 741 60.16 39.68 9.15
C VAL A 741 60.74 41.07 8.85
N GLY A 742 61.88 41.09 8.13
CA GLY A 742 62.64 42.29 7.79
C GLY A 742 61.90 43.39 7.02
N SER A 743 61.61 44.50 7.69
CA SER A 743 61.38 45.79 7.02
C SER A 743 62.08 46.94 7.75
N SER A 744 62.70 47.79 6.95
CA SER A 744 63.62 48.85 7.31
C SER A 744 62.91 50.13 7.79
N SER A 745 62.69 50.27 9.11
CA SER A 745 62.60 51.60 9.76
C SER A 745 63.03 51.53 11.23
N SER A 746 64.26 51.99 11.48
CA SER A 746 64.98 52.12 12.75
C SER A 746 64.16 52.81 13.85
N THR A 747 64.01 52.33 15.09
CA THR A 747 64.85 51.46 15.94
C THR A 747 63.93 50.55 16.78
N GLY A 748 64.16 49.24 16.72
CA GLY A 748 63.23 48.20 17.16
C GLY A 748 63.06 48.09 18.67
N TYR A 749 61.81 48.14 19.13
CA TYR A 749 61.39 47.60 20.41
C TYR A 749 60.45 46.42 20.15
N ILE A 750 60.96 45.22 20.42
CA ILE A 750 60.26 43.97 20.15
C ILE A 750 59.34 43.61 21.34
N SER A 751 59.69 43.96 22.59
CA SER A 751 58.82 43.87 23.79
C SER A 751 59.45 44.62 25.00
N LYS A 752 58.78 44.63 26.16
CA LYS A 752 59.20 45.24 27.44
C LYS A 752 59.70 44.17 28.43
N TYR A 753 60.86 44.35 29.09
CA TYR A 753 61.55 43.30 29.88
C TYR A 753 61.74 43.63 31.38
N TRP A 754 61.54 42.64 32.27
CA TRP A 754 61.81 42.61 33.73
C TRP A 754 62.69 41.36 34.07
N ASN A 755 63.53 41.36 35.12
CA ASN A 755 64.38 40.21 35.51
C ASN A 755 64.43 39.99 37.06
N ASP A 756 64.20 38.76 37.54
CA ASP A 756 64.12 38.35 38.95
C ASP A 756 64.91 37.05 39.31
N ALA A 757 66.25 36.97 39.24
CA ALA A 757 66.92 35.81 39.87
C ALA A 757 68.38 35.92 40.36
N ASN A 758 68.55 35.29 41.53
CA ASN A 758 69.72 35.00 42.36
C ASN A 758 70.85 34.19 41.68
N SER A 759 72.03 34.79 41.48
CA SER A 759 73.40 34.31 41.84
C SER A 759 74.49 35.04 41.03
N TYR A 760 75.47 35.60 41.74
CA TYR A 760 76.64 36.39 41.31
C TYR A 760 76.75 36.80 39.82
N GLY A 761 76.33 38.03 39.51
CA GLY A 761 76.87 38.79 38.37
C GLY A 761 75.98 38.97 37.12
N ALA A 762 74.66 38.86 37.22
CA ALA A 762 73.77 39.17 36.11
C ALA A 762 73.53 40.70 35.98
N ARG A 763 73.97 41.30 34.87
CA ARG A 763 73.67 42.68 34.47
C ARG A 763 72.49 42.68 33.50
N GLY A 764 71.34 43.16 33.93
CA GLY A 764 70.19 43.42 33.05
C GLY A 764 70.25 44.81 32.43
N LEU A 765 69.84 44.93 31.16
CA LEU A 765 69.68 46.21 30.47
C LEU A 765 68.18 46.56 30.40
N LEU A 766 67.79 47.59 31.13
CA LEU A 766 66.43 48.14 31.11
C LEU A 766 66.38 49.32 30.14
N ILE A 767 65.89 49.09 28.92
CA ILE A 767 65.67 50.16 27.93
C ILE A 767 64.23 50.63 28.04
N PHE A 768 64.03 51.83 28.60
CA PHE A 768 62.75 52.53 28.47
C PHE A 768 62.78 53.34 27.17
N ALA A 769 62.06 52.87 26.15
CA ALA A 769 61.43 53.80 25.20
C ALA A 769 59.99 54.03 25.65
N GLY A 770 59.79 55.09 26.41
CA GLY A 770 58.47 55.58 26.78
C GLY A 770 58.44 57.11 26.73
N PRO A 771 57.43 57.73 26.08
CA PRO A 771 57.25 59.18 26.08
C PRO A 771 56.62 59.70 27.39
N ASP A 772 57.01 60.94 27.69
CA ASP A 772 56.45 62.00 28.57
C ASP A 772 55.17 61.72 29.39
N VAL A 773 55.27 61.86 30.72
CA VAL A 773 54.14 62.25 31.60
C VAL A 773 54.58 63.22 32.72
N GLY A 774 54.66 64.51 32.36
CA GLY A 774 54.36 65.70 33.17
C GLY A 774 54.59 65.69 34.70
N SER A 775 55.70 66.30 35.15
CA SER A 775 55.79 67.29 36.24
C SER A 775 57.27 67.67 36.46
N TYR A 776 57.55 68.97 36.47
CA TYR A 776 58.87 69.62 36.43
C TYR A 776 60.00 68.98 37.27
N SER A 777 60.90 68.20 36.63
CA SER A 777 62.34 68.17 36.93
C SER A 777 63.12 67.63 35.71
N SER A 778 64.15 68.35 35.26
CA SER A 778 64.77 68.26 33.93
C SER A 778 65.85 67.16 33.78
N THR A 779 65.57 65.93 34.21
CA THR A 779 66.52 64.81 34.05
C THR A 779 65.88 63.64 33.29
N GLY A 780 66.30 63.44 32.04
CA GLY A 780 65.95 62.27 31.23
C GLY A 780 67.03 61.20 31.35
N TYR A 781 66.70 60.05 31.92
CA TYR A 781 67.62 58.91 32.03
C TYR A 781 67.56 58.10 30.74
N TYR A 782 68.70 57.95 30.06
CA TYR A 782 68.80 57.11 28.85
C TYR A 782 69.24 55.69 29.21
N ILE A 783 70.15 55.55 30.18
CA ILE A 783 70.63 54.27 30.70
C ILE A 783 70.90 54.42 32.21
N SER A 784 70.20 53.65 33.06
CA SER A 784 70.54 53.49 34.49
C SER A 784 71.38 52.23 34.64
N ILE A 785 72.48 52.31 35.39
CA ILE A 785 73.36 51.17 35.68
C ILE A 785 73.24 50.88 37.18
N ASP A 786 72.48 49.84 37.48
CA ASP A 786 72.27 49.33 38.82
C ASP A 786 73.11 48.05 39.01
N ASP A 787 73.60 47.80 40.23
CA ASP A 787 74.25 46.54 40.59
C ASP A 787 73.21 45.40 40.56
N GLY A 788 73.65 44.15 40.53
CA GLY A 788 72.78 42.97 40.50
C GLY A 788 71.84 42.83 41.72
N ASP A 789 72.01 43.66 42.76
CA ASP A 789 71.11 43.77 43.92
C ASP A 789 70.13 44.97 43.83
N GLY A 790 70.15 45.72 42.73
CA GLY A 790 69.36 46.93 42.52
C GLY A 790 69.96 48.20 43.13
N THR A 791 71.18 48.16 43.67
CA THR A 791 71.86 49.35 44.19
C THR A 791 72.41 50.19 43.04
N PHE A 792 71.99 51.45 42.95
CA PHE A 792 72.50 52.41 41.95
C PHE A 792 74.03 52.52 41.94
N VAL A 793 74.65 52.30 40.77
CA VAL A 793 76.11 52.35 40.52
C VAL A 793 76.49 53.57 39.67
N GLY A 794 75.67 53.92 38.68
CA GLY A 794 75.87 55.09 37.82
C GLY A 794 74.78 55.21 36.75
N ASN A 795 74.84 56.27 35.95
CA ASN A 795 73.88 56.48 34.87
C ASN A 795 74.46 57.31 33.71
N ILE A 796 73.79 57.19 32.58
CA ILE A 796 73.90 58.10 31.44
C ILE A 796 72.57 58.85 31.35
N TYR A 797 72.64 60.13 31.67
CA TYR A 797 71.48 61.03 31.65
C TYR A 797 71.81 62.30 30.89
N SER A 798 70.80 62.95 30.33
CA SER A 798 70.95 64.35 29.97
C SER A 798 70.29 65.22 31.03
N SER A 799 71.01 66.25 31.44
CA SER A 799 70.48 67.34 32.24
C SER A 799 70.76 68.64 31.50
N ASN A 800 69.70 69.41 31.26
CA ASN A 800 69.75 70.70 30.56
C ASN A 800 70.49 70.67 29.21
N GLY A 801 70.33 69.57 28.45
CA GLY A 801 70.85 69.44 27.09
C GLY A 801 72.31 68.99 26.97
N VAL A 802 72.97 68.62 28.07
CA VAL A 802 74.33 68.05 28.06
C VAL A 802 74.28 66.60 28.52
N LEU A 803 74.89 65.70 27.74
CA LEU A 803 75.04 64.28 28.09
C LEU A 803 76.11 64.14 29.18
N GLN A 804 75.74 63.56 30.32
CA GLN A 804 76.62 63.39 31.48
C GLN A 804 76.79 61.92 31.83
N ILE A 805 78.01 61.56 32.24
CA ILE A 805 78.36 60.24 32.80
C ILE A 805 78.72 60.47 34.27
N ALA A 806 77.92 59.92 35.20
CA ALA A 806 78.16 60.07 36.64
C ALA A 806 78.40 58.71 37.30
N ALA A 807 79.46 58.64 38.12
CA ALA A 807 79.77 57.49 38.97
C ALA A 807 79.52 57.84 40.45
N LYS A 808 78.93 56.90 41.20
CA LYS A 808 78.67 57.08 42.64
C LYS A 808 79.97 57.01 43.45
N SER A 809 80.27 58.02 44.28
CA SER A 809 81.37 57.98 45.25
C SER A 809 80.83 57.78 46.68
N PRO A 810 80.83 56.55 47.24
CA PRO A 810 80.42 56.33 48.64
C PRO A 810 81.47 56.93 49.61
N SER A 811 81.01 57.73 50.57
CA SER A 811 81.85 58.33 51.62
C SER A 811 82.19 57.37 52.77
N LYS A 812 81.46 56.25 52.92
CA LYS A 812 81.75 55.19 53.90
C LYS A 812 82.52 54.06 53.24
N GLY A 813 83.82 53.99 53.52
CA GLY A 813 84.73 52.95 53.00
C GLY A 813 86.11 53.49 52.58
N LYS A 814 86.28 54.81 52.47
CA LYS A 814 87.59 55.46 52.22
C LYS A 814 88.24 55.83 53.55
N SER A 815 89.17 55.02 54.04
CA SER A 815 90.08 55.41 55.14
C SER A 815 91.12 56.39 54.60
N ILE A 816 91.16 57.61 55.14
CA ILE A 816 92.20 58.60 54.80
C ILE A 816 93.50 58.15 55.47
N ILE A 817 94.41 57.52 54.74
CA ILE A 817 95.62 56.87 55.32
C ILE A 817 96.87 57.77 55.29
N LYS A 818 96.87 58.93 54.60
CA LYS A 818 97.87 60.03 54.72
C LYS A 818 97.49 61.19 53.80
N SER A 819 97.86 62.42 54.15
CA SER A 819 97.86 63.54 53.19
C SER A 819 98.84 63.20 52.06
N SER A 820 98.42 63.38 50.80
CA SER A 820 99.24 63.04 49.64
C SER A 820 100.61 63.72 49.70
N SER A 821 101.68 62.92 49.74
CA SER A 821 103.09 63.34 49.65
C SER A 821 103.56 63.43 48.19
N ILE A 822 102.63 63.38 47.25
CA ILE A 822 102.92 63.54 45.82
C ILE A 822 103.32 64.99 45.59
N ASN A 823 104.52 65.19 45.01
CA ASN A 823 105.01 66.49 44.57
C ASN A 823 104.30 66.88 43.26
N ALA A 824 103.07 67.37 43.39
CA ALA A 824 102.17 67.55 42.26
C ALA A 824 102.67 68.64 41.30
N SER A 825 103.31 69.69 41.82
CA SER A 825 103.92 70.73 41.00
C SER A 825 105.07 70.20 40.12
N GLU A 826 105.84 69.22 40.58
CA GLU A 826 106.87 68.58 39.77
C GLU A 826 106.27 67.70 38.65
N ILE A 827 105.20 66.97 38.96
CA ILE A 827 104.48 66.13 37.98
C ILE A 827 103.87 66.98 36.88
N ILE A 828 103.14 68.04 37.24
CA ILE A 828 102.50 68.95 36.27
C ILE A 828 103.56 69.66 35.41
N ASN A 829 104.69 70.08 35.99
CA ASN A 829 105.76 70.73 35.22
C ASN A 829 106.46 69.78 34.23
N LYS A 830 106.46 68.47 34.50
CA LYS A 830 107.05 67.45 33.61
C LYS A 830 106.09 66.99 32.53
N LEU A 831 104.77 67.13 32.73
CA LEU A 831 103.77 66.81 31.72
C LEU A 831 103.80 67.84 30.59
N GLY A 832 104.26 67.40 29.41
CA GLY A 832 104.22 68.20 28.20
C GLY A 832 102.80 68.31 27.66
N VAL A 833 102.21 69.50 27.76
CA VAL A 833 100.99 69.85 27.04
C VAL A 833 101.39 70.09 25.59
N ILE A 834 100.75 69.39 24.66
CA ILE A 834 101.02 69.54 23.23
C ILE A 834 99.74 69.90 22.49
N ASP A 835 99.90 70.67 21.42
CA ASP A 835 98.87 70.82 20.40
C ASP A 835 99.12 69.80 19.30
N TYR A 836 98.16 68.93 19.05
CA TYR A 836 98.26 67.89 18.04
C TYR A 836 97.05 67.90 17.11
N LYS A 837 97.19 67.24 15.97
CA LYS A 837 96.12 66.98 15.00
C LYS A 837 96.13 65.50 14.65
N PHE A 838 94.97 64.92 14.39
CA PHE A 838 94.89 63.55 13.91
C PHE A 838 95.15 63.52 12.40
N ASP A 839 96.09 62.69 11.94
CA ASP A 839 96.55 62.66 10.54
C ASP A 839 95.48 62.26 9.50
N VAL A 840 94.28 61.88 9.97
CA VAL A 840 93.22 61.32 9.12
C VAL A 840 92.08 62.29 8.81
N LYS A 841 92.04 63.49 9.41
CA LYS A 841 90.98 64.49 9.17
C LYS A 841 91.50 65.93 9.28
N ASN A 842 90.93 66.82 8.48
CA ASN A 842 91.25 68.24 8.40
C ASN A 842 90.72 69.00 9.64
N GLU A 843 91.25 68.63 10.81
CA GLU A 843 90.77 69.07 12.12
C GLU A 843 91.63 70.21 12.69
N THR A 844 91.00 71.02 13.54
CA THR A 844 91.66 72.09 14.31
C THR A 844 92.63 71.48 15.31
N PHE A 845 93.70 72.23 15.65
CA PHE A 845 94.62 71.83 16.72
C PHE A 845 93.83 71.51 17.99
N GLN A 846 94.10 70.33 18.56
CA GLN A 846 93.59 69.93 19.86
C GLN A 846 94.75 69.99 20.85
N THR A 847 94.51 70.65 21.99
CA THR A 847 95.47 70.67 23.10
C THR A 847 95.22 69.46 23.99
N GLY A 848 96.26 68.66 24.24
CA GLY A 848 96.16 67.50 25.11
C GLY A 848 97.52 66.96 25.51
N PHE A 849 97.55 65.67 25.85
CA PHE A 849 98.75 64.96 26.25
C PHE A 849 98.98 63.76 25.33
N VAL A 850 100.24 63.39 25.14
CA VAL A 850 100.60 62.10 24.53
C VAL A 850 100.56 61.03 25.63
N ALA A 851 99.78 59.97 25.42
CA ALA A 851 99.52 58.97 26.44
C ALA A 851 100.81 58.21 26.82
N GLU A 852 101.67 57.96 25.84
CA GLU A 852 102.96 57.28 25.96
C GLU A 852 104.00 58.09 26.75
N ASP A 853 103.88 59.41 26.77
CA ASP A 853 104.75 60.27 27.58
C ASP A 853 104.15 60.51 28.96
N ALA A 854 102.83 60.67 29.02
CA ALA A 854 102.09 60.79 30.27
C ALA A 854 102.29 59.57 31.18
N VAL A 855 102.30 58.34 30.64
CA VAL A 855 102.48 57.12 31.45
C VAL A 855 103.85 57.06 32.14
N LYS A 856 104.90 57.65 31.54
CA LYS A 856 106.25 57.71 32.14
C LYS A 856 106.31 58.67 33.33
N ILE A 857 105.43 59.66 33.37
CA ILE A 857 105.45 60.76 34.34
C ILE A 857 104.41 60.51 35.44
N PHE A 858 103.20 60.12 35.06
CA PHE A 858 102.08 59.84 35.95
C PHE A 858 101.25 58.64 35.44
N PRO A 859 101.72 57.40 35.70
CA PRO A 859 101.10 56.18 35.17
C PRO A 859 99.61 56.04 35.48
N GLN A 860 99.15 56.55 36.63
CA GLN A 860 97.75 56.43 37.06
C GLN A 860 96.76 57.23 36.21
N MET A 861 97.24 58.12 35.34
CA MET A 861 96.41 58.87 34.39
C MET A 861 96.26 58.14 33.05
N VAL A 862 96.97 57.04 32.84
CA VAL A 862 96.95 56.32 31.56
C VAL A 862 96.51 54.89 31.81
N ASP A 863 95.52 54.44 31.05
CA ASP A 863 95.13 53.04 31.01
C ASP A 863 95.65 52.41 29.72
N PHE A 864 96.17 51.19 29.82
CA PHE A 864 96.74 50.48 28.68
C PHE A 864 95.85 49.28 28.35
N ASP A 865 95.23 49.33 27.18
CA ASP A 865 94.51 48.18 26.64
C ASP A 865 95.52 47.23 25.99
N ALA A 866 95.76 46.10 26.66
CA ALA A 866 96.71 45.09 26.18
C ALA A 866 96.25 44.40 24.89
N GLU A 867 94.95 44.40 24.60
CA GLU A 867 94.35 43.75 23.45
C GLU A 867 94.36 44.68 22.23
N ALA A 868 94.04 45.97 22.41
CA ALA A 868 94.11 46.98 21.37
C ALA A 868 95.53 47.55 21.15
N LYS A 869 96.45 47.36 22.10
CA LYS A 869 97.78 48.00 22.15
C LYS A 869 97.74 49.53 22.15
N GLU A 870 96.66 50.10 22.68
CA GLU A 870 96.43 51.54 22.74
C GLU A 870 96.54 52.05 24.18
N TYR A 871 97.14 53.23 24.35
CA TYR A 871 97.16 53.94 25.61
C TYR A 871 96.03 54.99 25.59
N THR A 872 95.19 55.00 26.63
CA THR A 872 94.12 55.99 26.78
C THR A 872 94.37 56.87 28.00
N ILE A 873 94.05 58.16 27.86
CA ILE A 873 94.29 59.16 28.93
C ILE A 873 93.01 59.40 29.72
N SER A 874 93.08 59.14 31.02
CA SER A 874 92.06 59.47 31.99
C SER A 874 92.23 60.90 32.50
N TYR A 875 91.62 61.86 31.81
CA TYR A 875 91.62 63.27 32.25
C TYR A 875 90.99 63.46 33.65
N SER A 876 90.13 62.55 34.10
CA SER A 876 89.54 62.58 35.44
C SER A 876 90.56 62.28 36.55
N ALA A 877 91.60 61.49 36.27
CA ALA A 877 92.70 61.22 37.21
C ALA A 877 93.66 62.42 37.38
N LEU A 878 93.67 63.36 36.43
CA LEU A 878 94.50 64.57 36.48
C LEU A 878 93.93 65.64 37.43
N VAL A 879 92.61 65.70 37.58
CA VAL A 879 91.91 66.76 38.34
C VAL A 879 92.40 66.87 39.80
N PRO A 880 92.59 65.77 40.57
CA PRO A 880 93.14 65.85 41.92
C PRO A 880 94.62 66.30 41.96
N ILE A 881 95.42 65.95 40.95
CA ILE A 881 96.83 66.34 40.85
C ILE A 881 96.95 67.84 40.52
N LEU A 882 96.16 68.34 39.57
CA LEU A 882 96.06 69.78 39.28
C LEU A 882 95.66 70.56 40.54
N THR A 883 94.68 70.07 41.28
CA THR A 883 94.24 70.70 42.55
C THR A 883 95.39 70.76 43.57
N LYS A 884 96.16 69.67 43.71
CA LYS A 884 97.29 69.63 44.63
C LYS A 884 98.45 70.53 44.17
N ALA A 885 98.71 70.61 42.87
CA ALA A 885 99.74 71.49 42.31
C ALA A 885 99.39 72.97 42.54
N ILE A 886 98.12 73.35 42.39
CA ILE A 886 97.63 74.70 42.71
C ILE A 886 97.79 74.99 44.21
N GLN A 887 97.48 74.02 45.09
CA GLN A 887 97.70 74.18 46.54
C GLN A 887 99.18 74.38 46.90
N GLU A 888 100.09 73.64 46.25
CA GLU A 888 101.54 73.81 46.43
C GLU A 888 102.02 75.18 45.91
N GLN A 889 101.48 75.65 44.78
CA GLN A 889 101.80 76.96 44.23
C GLN A 889 101.31 78.08 45.15
N GLN A 890 100.09 77.99 45.69
CA GLN A 890 99.53 78.97 46.61
C GLN A 890 100.39 79.10 47.88
N LYS A 891 100.89 77.97 48.41
CA LYS A 891 101.78 77.97 49.58
C LYS A 891 103.11 78.69 49.32
N LYS A 892 103.67 78.56 48.11
CA LYS A 892 104.88 79.31 47.69
C LYS A 892 104.61 80.82 47.56
N ILE A 893 103.42 81.21 47.12
CA ILE A 893 103.02 82.62 47.03
C ILE A 893 102.93 83.24 48.44
N GLU A 894 102.35 82.52 49.40
CA GLU A 894 102.27 82.96 50.80
C GLU A 894 103.66 83.15 51.46
N GLU A 895 104.62 82.26 51.18
CA GLU A 895 106.02 82.42 51.62
C GLU A 895 106.70 83.67 51.01
N ILE A 896 106.43 83.97 49.73
CA ILE A 896 106.96 85.16 49.06
C ILE A 896 106.42 86.45 49.68
N ASP A 897 105.13 86.48 50.03
CA ASP A 897 104.52 87.66 50.67
C ASP A 897 105.05 87.86 52.11
N HIS A 898 105.34 86.79 52.84
CA HIS A 898 106.00 86.87 54.15
C HIS A 898 107.41 87.48 54.04
N LEU A 899 108.23 87.02 53.09
CA LEU A 899 109.58 87.53 52.87
C LEU A 899 109.59 89.02 52.43
N LYS A 900 108.62 89.46 51.64
CA LYS A 900 108.49 90.88 51.27
C LYS A 900 108.23 91.78 52.48
N LYS A 901 107.41 91.31 53.44
CA LYS A 901 107.12 92.06 54.67
C LYS A 901 108.38 92.23 55.53
N GLU A 902 109.18 91.18 55.64
CA GLU A 902 110.45 91.18 56.37
C GLU A 902 111.48 92.14 55.75
N ILE A 903 111.54 92.22 54.42
CA ILE A 903 112.39 93.17 53.68
C ILE A 903 111.96 94.62 53.94
N GLU A 904 110.66 94.89 54.05
CA GLU A 904 110.16 96.25 54.27
C GLU A 904 110.40 96.73 55.71
N GLU A 905 110.34 95.82 56.69
CA GLU A 905 110.75 96.06 58.07
C GLU A 905 112.27 96.35 58.18
N LEU A 906 113.10 95.60 57.45
CA LEU A 906 114.55 95.84 57.36
C LEU A 906 114.89 97.20 56.73
N LYS A 907 114.14 97.64 55.71
CA LYS A 907 114.33 98.99 55.13
C LYS A 907 114.00 100.11 56.11
N GLN A 908 113.00 99.93 56.98
CA GLN A 908 112.69 100.91 58.02
C GLN A 908 113.80 101.02 59.07
N VAL A 909 114.42 99.89 59.45
CA VAL A 909 115.57 99.86 60.36
C VAL A 909 116.81 100.54 59.75
N ILE A 910 117.07 100.31 58.46
CA ILE A 910 118.19 100.96 57.74
C ILE A 910 118.00 102.49 57.67
N ASN A 911 116.77 102.98 57.49
CA ASN A 911 116.48 104.43 57.49
C ASN A 911 116.56 105.09 58.88
N GLN A 912 116.48 104.32 59.97
CA GLN A 912 116.70 104.83 61.34
C GLN A 912 118.18 104.88 61.73
N LEU A 913 119.04 104.09 61.09
CA LEU A 913 120.49 104.09 61.29
C LEU A 913 121.23 105.16 60.46
N SER A 914 120.54 105.88 59.57
CA SER A 914 121.12 106.94 58.71
C SER A 914 120.78 108.37 59.17
N LYS A 915 120.30 108.55 60.41
CA LYS A 915 120.21 109.84 61.13
C LYS A 915 121.03 109.75 62.40
#